data_AF-A0A3B8P4Q2-F1
#
_entry.id   AF-A0A3B8P4Q2-F1
#
_cell.length_a   1.000
_cell.length_b   1.000
_cell.length_c   1.000
_cell.angle_alpha   90.00
_cell.angle_beta   90.00
_cell.angle_gamma   90.00
#
_symmetry.space_group_name_H-M   'P 1'
#
loop_
_entity.id
_entity.type
_entity.pdbx_description
1 polymer ?
#
loop_
_entity_poly.entity_id
_entity_poly.type
_entity_poly.pdbx_seq_one_letter_code
_entity_poly.pdbx_strand_id
1 'polypeptide(L)'
;MYLKLSDDAFLYSDAYQTLVDSAEPSVTALLTERGTLRYESLAEEADEKLADARQELADGETTYADKEAEAQQGFADAEKELADAEEKLFDAKKQLTDAKKELDDGWNALYDARQEWFDNRVALNRSDSELKKNEAAFQAAKDAIAAAMGLPAGSDVPLTPELQAMEKLLTEARKTVDSSYALLDAADEEIEKNAVTLKEAQDEYDRGAQEYRKNLADFETAKNDYQTQRADAEKELADARQELDDAKAALADGEEERAKLKEPTTYVLGRDTNVGHVCFENDASIVEGVSRVFPVFFFLVAALVCAATMTRMVEDDRTRTGLLKALGYSKSAIISGYTTYSGSAALLGAAAGFFLGTKLMPMVIWKVYEIMYSIHRPITYIFSVPLAFIAAAAALLCSVGTTWLCCRAQLAEKPAGLLRPKAPAAGKRILLERIRPLWKHMGFLAKVSARNIFRDKKRMGAMILGVGGCTALLITGFGIRDSIGNIASDQFGGIMLYDAAVTFDEPISSSLSMGEKSLAVYSGGIDVVGEKTKNATLISAAENVDGFVNLHDGSTPLAYPKAGEVILTKKLAETVGVSVGDVLTLRDEDGKSVQVRLIATADNYFYNYAYICDETYTQGFGEPLKKTAFVVLNASDDPYTAAAGWMQNDDVVNVSLSAELKSRVSSMLKSLDYIVLMVLVCAAALAFVVLYNLININIIERKREIATLKVLGFHRGETAAYVFRENIVLTALGALCGIPMGLWLHRFVMSCIRIDMVTFRVHVAPQTYAYAMVLTFVFAIAVDLFMRRKLTAVDMADSLKSVE
;
A
#
# COMPACT_ATOMS: atom_id res chain seq x y z
N MET A 1 -3.23 11.00 15.89
CA MET A 1 -3.80 11.38 17.21
C MET A 1 -5.29 11.05 17.17
N TYR A 2 -5.85 10.36 18.17
CA TYR A 2 -7.30 10.11 18.24
C TYR A 2 -7.93 11.16 19.15
N LEU A 3 -8.81 11.99 18.58
CA LEU A 3 -9.53 13.02 19.32
C LEU A 3 -10.94 12.54 19.65
N LYS A 4 -11.37 12.75 20.90
CA LYS A 4 -12.75 12.51 21.32
C LYS A 4 -13.34 13.84 21.77
N LEU A 5 -14.49 14.19 21.21
CA LEU A 5 -15.27 15.34 21.68
C LEU A 5 -15.83 15.01 23.08
N SER A 6 -15.77 15.99 23.98
CA SER A 6 -16.22 15.83 25.37
C SER A 6 -17.74 15.76 25.50
N ASP A 7 -18.47 16.22 24.49
CA ASP A 7 -19.93 16.22 24.47
C ASP A 7 -20.48 14.84 24.08
N ASP A 8 -21.40 14.30 24.87
CA ASP A 8 -22.01 12.98 24.65
C ASP A 8 -23.29 13.08 23.79
N ALA A 9 -23.24 13.89 22.72
CA ALA A 9 -24.32 13.95 21.76
C ALA A 9 -24.59 12.54 21.20
N PHE A 10 -25.87 12.19 21.05
CA PHE A 10 -26.23 10.87 20.54
C PHE A 10 -25.63 10.68 19.13
N LEU A 11 -24.85 9.61 18.96
CA LEU A 11 -24.27 9.25 17.67
C LEU A 11 -25.38 9.22 16.60
N TYR A 12 -25.15 9.90 15.46
CA TYR A 12 -26.12 10.08 14.35
C TYR A 12 -27.27 11.09 14.59
N SER A 13 -27.21 11.92 15.63
CA SER A 13 -28.11 13.07 15.75
C SER A 13 -27.61 14.29 14.97
N ASP A 14 -28.53 15.18 14.56
CA ASP A 14 -28.19 16.48 13.96
C ASP A 14 -27.29 17.32 14.89
N ALA A 15 -27.46 17.14 16.22
CA ALA A 15 -26.62 17.76 17.23
C ALA A 15 -25.17 17.25 17.16
N TYR A 16 -24.97 15.94 16.95
CA TYR A 16 -23.63 15.38 16.76
C TYR A 16 -22.99 15.88 15.46
N GLN A 17 -23.72 15.89 14.34
CA GLN A 17 -23.19 16.40 13.06
C GLN A 17 -22.77 17.86 13.17
N THR A 18 -23.65 18.73 13.68
CA THR A 18 -23.33 20.14 13.92
C THR A 18 -22.09 20.30 14.80
N LEU A 19 -21.90 19.44 15.80
CA LEU A 19 -20.76 19.49 16.71
C LEU A 19 -19.46 19.05 16.04
N VAL A 20 -19.49 18.03 15.18
CA VAL A 20 -18.33 17.62 14.36
C VAL A 20 -18.00 18.70 13.34
N ASP A 21 -18.98 19.17 12.56
CA ASP A 21 -18.80 20.18 11.51
C ASP A 21 -18.27 21.51 12.06
N SER A 22 -18.66 21.86 13.29
CA SER A 22 -18.14 23.07 13.96
C SER A 22 -16.75 22.89 14.57
N ALA A 23 -16.39 21.68 15.01
CA ALA A 23 -15.09 21.39 15.60
C ALA A 23 -14.00 21.16 14.54
N GLU A 24 -14.34 20.56 13.41
CA GLU A 24 -13.40 20.17 12.36
C GLU A 24 -12.47 21.32 11.90
N PRO A 25 -12.95 22.53 11.56
CA PRO A 25 -12.06 23.62 11.15
C PRO A 25 -11.04 24.00 12.23
N SER A 26 -11.45 23.99 13.50
CA SER A 26 -10.57 24.32 14.62
C SER A 26 -9.50 23.26 14.86
N VAL A 27 -9.88 21.99 14.70
CA VAL A 27 -8.97 20.85 14.84
C VAL A 27 -7.98 20.82 13.68
N THR A 28 -8.45 21.04 12.43
CA THR A 28 -7.59 21.14 11.26
C THR A 28 -6.58 22.26 11.41
N ALA A 29 -7.01 23.46 11.85
CA ALA A 29 -6.11 24.57 12.08
C ALA A 29 -5.03 24.26 13.12
N LEU A 30 -5.40 23.69 14.26
CA LEU A 30 -4.45 23.30 15.32
C LEU A 30 -3.48 22.20 14.86
N LEU A 31 -3.96 21.22 14.08
CA LEU A 31 -3.09 20.16 13.57
C LEU A 31 -2.13 20.69 12.50
N THR A 32 -2.58 21.59 11.62
CA THR A 32 -1.72 22.28 10.66
C THR A 32 -0.67 23.11 11.39
N GLU A 33 -1.06 23.91 12.38
CA GLU A 33 -0.11 24.68 13.22
C GLU A 33 0.90 23.77 13.91
N ARG A 34 0.46 22.67 14.50
CA ARG A 34 1.35 21.68 15.13
C ARG A 34 2.28 21.01 14.11
N GLY A 35 1.79 20.72 12.91
CA GLY A 35 2.57 20.22 11.80
C GLY A 35 3.67 21.21 11.42
N THR A 36 3.31 22.47 11.21
CA THR A 36 4.25 23.56 10.91
C THR A 36 5.28 23.73 12.01
N LEU A 37 4.89 23.79 13.29
CA LEU A 37 5.83 23.90 14.41
C LEU A 37 6.77 22.68 14.48
N ARG A 38 6.28 21.48 14.17
CA ARG A 38 7.13 20.29 14.11
C ARG A 38 8.13 20.39 12.95
N TYR A 39 7.69 20.82 11.78
CA TYR A 39 8.56 21.05 10.64
C TYR A 39 9.62 22.12 10.96
N GLU A 40 9.22 23.26 11.52
CA GLU A 40 10.13 24.33 11.95
C GLU A 40 11.15 23.82 12.98
N SER A 41 10.74 23.03 13.99
CA SER A 41 11.71 22.47 14.95
C SER A 41 12.70 21.49 14.32
N LEU A 42 12.25 20.65 13.38
CA LEU A 42 13.14 19.73 12.64
C LEU A 42 14.07 20.49 11.71
N ALA A 43 13.57 21.58 11.12
CA ALA A 43 14.35 22.49 10.33
C ALA A 43 15.43 23.14 11.21
N GLU A 44 15.07 23.76 12.32
CA GLU A 44 16.01 24.39 13.24
C GLU A 44 17.10 23.41 13.72
N GLU A 45 16.73 22.17 14.09
CA GLU A 45 17.70 21.13 14.47
C GLU A 45 18.65 20.77 13.32
N ALA A 46 18.16 20.70 12.07
CA ALA A 46 18.99 20.45 10.91
C ALA A 46 19.90 21.65 10.57
N ASP A 47 19.41 22.89 10.74
CA ASP A 47 20.20 24.10 10.53
C ASP A 47 21.31 24.23 11.61
N GLU A 48 21.03 23.84 12.85
CA GLU A 48 22.02 23.80 13.94
C GLU A 48 23.13 22.78 13.63
N LYS A 49 22.77 21.56 13.23
CA LYS A 49 23.75 20.54 12.80
C LYS A 49 24.59 21.01 11.60
N LEU A 50 23.98 21.72 10.65
CA LEU A 50 24.69 22.31 9.52
C LEU A 50 25.64 23.43 9.96
N ALA A 51 25.26 24.23 10.95
CA ALA A 51 26.13 25.25 11.52
C ALA A 51 27.35 24.62 12.21
N ASP A 52 27.13 23.57 13.01
CA ASP A 52 28.20 22.81 13.66
C ASP A 52 29.13 22.17 12.62
N ALA A 53 28.58 21.50 11.60
CA ALA A 53 29.38 20.89 10.53
C ALA A 53 30.18 21.93 9.72
N ARG A 54 29.62 23.12 9.47
CA ARG A 54 30.35 24.24 8.84
C ARG A 54 31.49 24.74 9.71
N GLN A 55 31.30 24.77 11.02
CA GLN A 55 32.35 25.15 11.96
C GLN A 55 33.45 24.09 12.01
N GLU A 56 33.11 22.80 12.10
CA GLU A 56 34.07 21.70 12.04
C GLU A 56 34.88 21.71 10.74
N LEU A 57 34.24 22.02 9.60
CA LEU A 57 34.95 22.18 8.32
C LEU A 57 35.95 23.35 8.39
N ALA A 58 35.55 24.51 8.92
CA ALA A 58 36.44 25.67 9.01
C ALA A 58 37.62 25.42 9.97
N ASP A 59 37.36 24.74 11.09
CA ASP A 59 38.39 24.34 12.07
C ASP A 59 39.34 23.30 11.45
N GLY A 60 38.81 22.35 10.68
CA GLY A 60 39.59 21.37 9.91
C GLY A 60 40.44 22.00 8.80
N GLU A 61 39.90 22.97 8.06
CA GLU A 61 40.66 23.73 7.05
C GLU A 61 41.83 24.48 7.68
N THR A 62 41.61 25.11 8.83
CA THR A 62 42.65 25.82 9.60
C THR A 62 43.71 24.84 10.10
N THR A 63 43.29 23.73 10.70
CA THR A 63 44.20 22.70 11.24
C THR A 63 45.07 22.09 10.14
N TYR A 64 44.49 21.78 8.98
CA TYR A 64 45.25 21.27 7.84
C TYR A 64 46.27 22.29 7.33
N ALA A 65 45.87 23.57 7.21
CA ALA A 65 46.77 24.64 6.77
C ALA A 65 47.94 24.87 7.75
N ASP A 66 47.67 24.84 9.06
CA ASP A 66 48.71 24.96 10.09
C ASP A 66 49.67 23.77 10.03
N LYS A 67 49.15 22.55 9.90
CA LYS A 67 49.97 21.33 9.77
C LYS A 67 50.79 21.30 8.49
N GLU A 68 50.25 21.82 7.39
CA GLU A 68 50.98 21.98 6.13
C GLU A 68 52.13 22.98 6.27
N ALA A 69 51.91 24.10 6.94
CA ALA A 69 52.96 25.09 7.22
C ALA A 69 54.05 24.53 8.14
N GLU A 70 53.68 23.83 9.23
CA GLU A 70 54.61 23.14 10.14
C GLU A 70 55.48 22.11 9.39
N ALA A 71 54.86 21.28 8.55
CA ALA A 71 55.55 20.28 7.74
C ALA A 71 56.52 20.91 6.74
N GLN A 72 56.10 21.96 6.02
CA GLN A 72 56.96 22.66 5.07
C GLN A 72 58.18 23.30 5.76
N GLN A 73 57.98 23.91 6.93
CA GLN A 73 59.07 24.48 7.70
C GLN A 73 60.02 23.40 8.22
N GLY A 74 59.49 22.30 8.78
CA GLY A 74 60.29 21.17 9.26
C GLY A 74 61.13 20.53 8.15
N PHE A 75 60.57 20.37 6.94
CA PHE A 75 61.32 19.87 5.79
C PHE A 75 62.45 20.81 5.37
N ALA A 76 62.21 22.11 5.34
CA ALA A 76 63.23 23.08 4.98
C ALA A 76 64.39 23.10 5.98
N ASP A 77 64.10 23.01 7.28
CA ASP A 77 65.11 22.97 8.34
C ASP A 77 65.93 21.66 8.28
N ALA A 78 65.26 20.50 8.13
CA ALA A 78 65.92 19.21 8.05
C ALA A 78 66.72 19.00 6.74
N GLU A 79 66.23 19.53 5.61
CA GLU A 79 66.96 19.52 4.33
C GLU A 79 68.25 20.34 4.43
N LYS A 80 68.20 21.48 5.12
CA LYS A 80 69.36 22.31 5.38
C LYS A 80 70.39 21.61 6.28
N GLU A 81 69.96 20.99 7.38
CA GLU A 81 70.86 20.23 8.26
C GLU A 81 71.53 19.05 7.53
N LEU A 82 70.79 18.35 6.68
CA LEU A 82 71.33 17.27 5.85
C LEU A 82 72.36 17.80 4.84
N ALA A 83 72.07 18.92 4.17
CA ALA A 83 72.99 19.55 3.24
C ALA A 83 74.29 20.03 3.92
N ASP A 84 74.17 20.66 5.10
CA ASP A 84 75.32 21.10 5.90
C ASP A 84 76.19 19.90 6.35
N ALA A 85 75.56 18.76 6.70
CA ALA A 85 76.27 17.53 7.05
C ALA A 85 76.94 16.87 5.84
N GLU A 86 76.30 16.90 4.67
CA GLU A 86 76.85 16.40 3.41
C GLU A 86 78.09 17.20 2.97
N GLU A 87 78.03 18.53 3.10
CA GLU A 87 79.16 19.43 2.78
C GLU A 87 80.36 19.15 3.70
N LYS A 88 80.15 19.05 5.02
CA LYS A 88 81.22 18.71 5.99
C LYS A 88 81.83 17.33 5.73
N LEU A 89 81.02 16.35 5.32
CA LEU A 89 81.51 15.02 4.95
C LEU A 89 82.34 15.07 3.67
N PHE A 90 81.90 15.84 2.67
CA PHE A 90 82.63 16.05 1.43
C PHE A 90 84.00 16.70 1.68
N ASP A 91 84.03 17.78 2.47
CA ASP A 91 85.27 18.49 2.80
C ASP A 91 86.24 17.63 3.60
N ALA A 92 85.76 16.90 4.63
CA ALA A 92 86.60 15.98 5.39
C ALA A 92 87.15 14.83 4.53
N LYS A 93 86.35 14.34 3.56
CA LYS A 93 86.81 13.32 2.61
C LYS A 93 87.92 13.85 1.70
N LYS A 94 87.80 15.10 1.26
CA LYS A 94 88.82 15.76 0.44
C LYS A 94 90.12 15.94 1.22
N GLN A 95 90.05 16.50 2.44
CA GLN A 95 91.21 16.65 3.31
C GLN A 95 91.91 15.32 3.61
N LEU A 96 91.15 14.26 3.90
CA LEU A 96 91.71 12.91 4.09
C LEU A 96 92.42 12.39 2.85
N THR A 97 91.88 12.69 1.66
CA THR A 97 92.49 12.27 0.39
C THR A 97 93.79 13.03 0.13
N ASP A 98 93.82 14.33 0.41
CA ASP A 98 95.01 15.18 0.27
C ASP A 98 96.10 14.78 1.28
N ALA A 99 95.75 14.60 2.56
CA ALA A 99 96.68 14.13 3.60
C ALA A 99 97.24 12.74 3.30
N LYS A 100 96.44 11.84 2.72
CA LYS A 100 96.91 10.53 2.26
C LYS A 100 97.98 10.66 1.18
N LYS A 101 97.78 11.57 0.24
CA LYS A 101 98.72 11.81 -0.85
C LYS A 101 100.05 12.36 -0.31
N GLU A 102 100.01 13.31 0.62
CA GLU A 102 101.23 13.84 1.27
C GLU A 102 101.98 12.78 2.07
N LEU A 103 101.26 11.88 2.76
CA LEU A 103 101.85 10.74 3.45
C LEU A 103 102.55 9.78 2.48
N ASP A 104 101.89 9.43 1.36
CA ASP A 104 102.45 8.58 0.32
C ASP A 104 103.69 9.23 -0.33
N ASP A 105 103.66 10.54 -0.61
CA ASP A 105 104.78 11.32 -1.15
C ASP A 105 105.96 11.40 -0.16
N GLY A 106 105.68 11.58 1.14
CA GLY A 106 106.69 11.58 2.20
C GLY A 106 107.40 10.23 2.36
N TRP A 107 106.66 9.11 2.24
CA TRP A 107 107.24 7.76 2.25
C TRP A 107 108.21 7.56 1.08
N ASN A 108 107.86 8.03 -0.11
CA ASN A 108 108.72 7.95 -1.29
C ASN A 108 110.00 8.78 -1.11
N ALA A 109 109.89 10.02 -0.62
CA ALA A 109 111.05 10.89 -0.38
C ALA A 109 112.02 10.32 0.68
N LEU A 110 111.52 9.74 1.77
CA LEU A 110 112.36 9.08 2.78
C LEU A 110 113.09 7.86 2.21
N TYR A 111 112.41 7.09 1.36
CA TYR A 111 112.98 5.93 0.70
C TYR A 111 114.12 6.34 -0.25
N ASP A 112 113.89 7.34 -1.10
CA ASP A 112 114.90 7.85 -2.04
C ASP A 112 116.12 8.42 -1.31
N ALA A 113 115.91 9.24 -0.26
CA ALA A 113 117.01 9.82 0.53
C ALA A 113 117.88 8.75 1.22
N ARG A 114 117.27 7.67 1.76
CA ARG A 114 118.02 6.54 2.33
C ARG A 114 118.82 5.79 1.28
N GLN A 115 118.28 5.65 0.08
CA GLN A 115 118.96 4.96 -1.01
C GLN A 115 120.18 5.78 -1.48
N GLU A 116 120.04 7.09 -1.64
CA GLU A 116 121.13 7.98 -2.02
C GLU A 116 122.23 8.05 -0.94
N TRP A 117 121.86 8.12 0.34
CA TRP A 117 122.82 8.04 1.45
C TRP A 117 123.62 6.73 1.41
N PHE A 118 122.94 5.60 1.18
CA PHE A 118 123.59 4.29 1.09
C PHE A 118 124.61 4.24 -0.06
N ASP A 119 124.23 4.74 -1.24
CA ASP A 119 125.11 4.79 -2.41
C ASP A 119 126.33 5.70 -2.18
N ASN A 120 126.12 6.88 -1.59
CA ASN A 120 127.19 7.83 -1.22
C ASN A 120 128.15 7.23 -0.17
N ARG A 121 127.64 6.48 0.80
CA ARG A 121 128.44 5.80 1.82
C ARG A 121 129.35 4.72 1.21
N VAL A 122 128.84 3.96 0.25
CA VAL A 122 129.62 2.95 -0.48
C VAL A 122 130.71 3.60 -1.32
N ALA A 123 130.42 4.71 -2.02
CA ALA A 123 131.39 5.45 -2.81
C ALA A 123 132.52 6.05 -1.94
N LEU A 124 132.18 6.65 -0.80
CA LEU A 124 133.17 7.22 0.13
C LEU A 124 134.15 6.18 0.66
N ASN A 125 133.65 5.01 1.08
CA ASN A 125 134.50 3.94 1.58
C ASN A 125 135.53 3.47 0.54
N ARG A 126 135.19 3.51 -0.76
CA ARG A 126 136.15 3.22 -1.84
C ARG A 126 137.21 4.31 -1.95
N SER A 127 136.81 5.58 -2.00
CA SER A 127 137.72 6.73 -2.11
C SER A 127 138.68 6.84 -0.92
N ASP A 128 138.21 6.62 0.31
CA ASP A 128 139.05 6.61 1.52
C ASP A 128 140.05 5.44 1.51
N SER A 129 139.64 4.26 1.02
CA SER A 129 140.55 3.13 0.86
C SER A 129 141.63 3.38 -0.19
N GLU A 130 141.33 4.08 -1.28
CA GLU A 130 142.31 4.46 -2.31
C GLU A 130 143.27 5.54 -1.79
N LEU A 131 142.76 6.54 -1.07
CA LEU A 131 143.57 7.57 -0.41
C LEU A 131 144.63 6.94 0.49
N LYS A 132 144.24 6.03 1.39
CA LYS A 132 145.16 5.33 2.31
C LYS A 132 146.24 4.53 1.57
N LYS A 133 145.89 3.90 0.45
CA LYS A 133 146.87 3.19 -0.39
C LYS A 133 147.87 4.15 -1.02
N ASN A 134 147.39 5.29 -1.53
CA ASN A 134 148.24 6.30 -2.17
C ASN A 134 149.15 7.01 -1.15
N GLU A 135 148.66 7.29 0.08
CA GLU A 135 149.47 7.83 1.18
C GLU A 135 150.60 6.86 1.58
N ALA A 136 150.30 5.56 1.68
CA ALA A 136 151.30 4.55 1.98
C ALA A 136 152.37 4.42 0.87
N ALA A 137 151.95 4.49 -0.41
CA ALA A 137 152.88 4.47 -1.55
C ALA A 137 153.77 5.73 -1.60
N PHE A 138 153.21 6.90 -1.30
CA PHE A 138 153.96 8.15 -1.18
C PHE A 138 155.01 8.08 -0.08
N GLN A 139 154.66 7.51 1.08
CA GLN A 139 155.60 7.36 2.18
C GLN A 139 156.71 6.37 1.88
N ALA A 140 156.38 5.24 1.25
CA ALA A 140 157.38 4.26 0.80
C ALA A 140 158.37 4.87 -0.21
N ALA A 141 157.91 5.77 -1.08
CA ALA A 141 158.76 6.49 -2.02
C ALA A 141 159.67 7.52 -1.32
N LYS A 142 159.19 8.25 -0.30
CA LYS A 142 160.04 9.09 0.57
C LYS A 142 161.12 8.26 1.25
N ASP A 143 160.77 7.11 1.81
CA ASP A 143 161.70 6.22 2.51
C ASP A 143 162.78 5.65 1.59
N ALA A 144 162.45 5.37 0.31
CA ALA A 144 163.42 4.93 -0.69
C ALA A 144 164.47 6.02 -1.01
N ILE A 145 164.07 7.29 -1.05
CA ILE A 145 165.00 8.42 -1.24
C ILE A 145 165.87 8.62 0.01
N ALA A 146 165.29 8.51 1.21
CA ALA A 146 166.05 8.57 2.46
C ALA A 146 167.17 7.49 2.48
N ALA A 147 166.83 6.27 2.09
CA ALA A 147 167.77 5.15 2.01
C ALA A 147 168.90 5.42 0.99
N ALA A 148 168.59 6.01 -0.17
CA ALA A 148 169.59 6.36 -1.18
C ALA A 148 170.57 7.45 -0.71
N MET A 149 170.18 8.28 0.27
CA MET A 149 171.02 9.31 0.88
C MET A 149 171.73 8.84 2.16
N GLY A 150 171.59 7.57 2.55
CA GLY A 150 172.17 7.00 3.77
C GLY A 150 171.49 7.47 5.07
N LEU A 151 170.28 8.03 4.97
CA LEU A 151 169.47 8.49 6.10
C LEU A 151 168.49 7.37 6.54
N PRO A 152 168.13 7.28 7.83
CA PRO A 152 167.13 6.33 8.30
C PRO A 152 165.74 6.61 7.70
N ALA A 153 164.90 5.57 7.56
CA ALA A 153 163.52 5.71 7.09
C ALA A 153 162.71 6.69 7.96
N GLY A 154 161.83 7.48 7.35
CA GLY A 154 161.10 8.58 7.99
C GLY A 154 161.88 9.90 8.15
N SER A 155 163.13 9.97 7.66
CA SER A 155 163.91 11.21 7.64
C SER A 155 163.36 12.20 6.62
N ASP A 156 163.48 13.50 6.91
CA ASP A 156 163.00 14.54 6.00
C ASP A 156 163.97 14.70 4.83
N VAL A 157 163.55 14.28 3.65
CA VAL A 157 164.35 14.22 2.42
C VAL A 157 163.85 15.26 1.42
N PRO A 158 164.73 15.98 0.71
CA PRO A 158 164.29 16.91 -0.33
C PRO A 158 163.47 16.17 -1.39
N LEU A 159 162.20 16.54 -1.51
CA LEU A 159 161.26 15.91 -2.43
C LEU A 159 161.66 16.16 -3.88
N THR A 160 161.63 15.11 -4.71
CA THR A 160 161.72 15.25 -6.16
C THR A 160 160.45 15.94 -6.70
N PRO A 161 160.51 16.58 -7.88
CA PRO A 161 159.35 17.23 -8.50
C PRO A 161 158.13 16.29 -8.66
N GLU A 162 158.38 15.00 -8.92
CA GLU A 162 157.34 13.96 -9.05
C GLU A 162 156.63 13.69 -7.71
N LEU A 163 157.37 13.64 -6.60
CA LEU A 163 156.80 13.47 -5.26
C LEU A 163 156.04 14.72 -4.80
N GLN A 164 156.51 15.93 -5.11
CA GLN A 164 155.75 17.16 -4.80
C GLN A 164 154.39 17.19 -5.52
N ALA A 165 154.31 16.70 -6.76
CA ALA A 165 153.04 16.57 -7.46
C ALA A 165 152.11 15.54 -6.79
N MET A 166 152.66 14.43 -6.32
CA MET A 166 151.89 13.37 -5.63
C MET A 166 151.40 13.80 -4.24
N GLU A 167 152.20 14.56 -3.48
CA GLU A 167 151.81 15.16 -2.20
C GLU A 167 150.64 16.13 -2.36
N LYS A 168 150.67 16.94 -3.44
CA LYS A 168 149.59 17.87 -3.75
C LYS A 168 148.30 17.13 -4.11
N LEU A 169 148.39 16.09 -4.94
CA LEU A 169 147.25 15.22 -5.29
C LEU A 169 146.66 14.51 -4.07
N LEU A 170 147.49 14.02 -3.15
CA LEU A 170 147.03 13.40 -1.90
C LEU A 170 146.32 14.40 -0.98
N THR A 171 146.84 15.62 -0.89
CA THR A 171 146.20 16.70 -0.11
C THR A 171 144.84 17.08 -0.71
N GLU A 172 144.74 17.13 -2.05
CA GLU A 172 143.49 17.37 -2.77
C GLU A 172 142.49 16.23 -2.55
N ALA A 173 142.93 14.97 -2.69
CA ALA A 173 142.10 13.78 -2.48
C ALA A 173 141.64 13.65 -1.02
N ARG A 174 142.49 14.00 -0.05
CA ARG A 174 142.12 14.04 1.38
C ARG A 174 141.03 15.08 1.63
N LYS A 175 141.14 16.28 1.05
CA LYS A 175 140.06 17.28 1.08
C LYS A 175 138.76 16.74 0.47
N THR A 176 138.82 16.00 -0.64
CA THR A 176 137.62 15.41 -1.26
C THR A 176 136.96 14.34 -0.38
N VAL A 177 137.75 13.50 0.28
CA VAL A 177 137.25 12.51 1.24
C VAL A 177 136.63 13.20 2.46
N ASP A 178 137.31 14.19 3.03
CA ASP A 178 136.79 14.97 4.17
C ASP A 178 135.50 15.71 3.82
N SER A 179 135.40 16.31 2.61
CA SER A 179 134.14 16.93 2.16
C SER A 179 133.03 15.91 1.93
N SER A 180 133.36 14.68 1.55
CA SER A 180 132.38 13.61 1.36
C SER A 180 131.84 13.05 2.67
N TYR A 181 132.65 13.05 3.75
CA TYR A 181 132.15 12.78 5.10
C TYR A 181 131.15 13.85 5.55
N ALA A 182 131.48 15.13 5.34
CA ALA A 182 130.57 16.23 5.66
C ALA A 182 129.24 16.19 4.88
N LEU A 183 129.26 15.70 3.63
CA LEU A 183 128.05 15.50 2.83
C LEU A 183 127.17 14.35 3.36
N LEU A 184 127.77 13.27 3.88
CA LEU A 184 127.00 12.18 4.49
C LEU A 184 126.37 12.57 5.82
N ASP A 185 127.08 13.32 6.66
CA ASP A 185 126.51 13.86 7.91
C ASP A 185 125.33 14.80 7.61
N ALA A 186 125.43 15.61 6.54
CA ALA A 186 124.33 16.45 6.08
C ALA A 186 123.14 15.62 5.56
N ALA A 187 123.40 14.51 4.85
CA ALA A 187 122.36 13.61 4.36
C ALA A 187 121.69 12.80 5.50
N ASP A 188 122.41 12.44 6.57
CA ASP A 188 121.83 11.84 7.78
C ASP A 188 120.90 12.82 8.50
N GLU A 189 121.30 14.10 8.64
CA GLU A 189 120.42 15.15 9.17
C GLU A 189 119.16 15.35 8.30
N GLU A 190 119.28 15.19 6.98
CA GLU A 190 118.16 15.30 6.04
C GLU A 190 117.20 14.10 6.15
N ILE A 191 117.71 12.88 6.32
CA ILE A 191 116.89 11.68 6.57
C ILE A 191 116.15 11.79 7.91
N GLU A 192 116.80 12.30 8.97
CA GLU A 192 116.14 12.54 10.26
C GLU A 192 115.02 13.58 10.14
N LYS A 193 115.25 14.68 9.41
CA LYS A 193 114.21 15.68 9.11
C LYS A 193 113.04 15.06 8.33
N ASN A 194 113.32 14.28 7.30
CA ASN A 194 112.30 13.59 6.50
C ASN A 194 111.51 12.56 7.33
N ALA A 195 112.14 11.92 8.32
CA ALA A 195 111.45 11.00 9.23
C ALA A 195 110.50 11.73 10.20
N VAL A 196 110.87 12.94 10.63
CA VAL A 196 110.00 13.80 11.45
C VAL A 196 108.80 14.30 10.63
N THR A 197 109.03 14.82 9.42
CA THR A 197 107.94 15.29 8.55
C THR A 197 106.99 14.16 8.15
N LEU A 198 107.50 12.95 7.92
CA LEU A 198 106.66 11.77 7.64
C LEU A 198 105.76 11.42 8.83
N LYS A 199 106.28 11.54 10.05
CA LYS A 199 105.49 11.32 11.27
C LYS A 199 104.40 12.38 11.43
N GLU A 200 104.70 13.64 11.12
CA GLU A 200 103.71 14.73 11.13
C GLU A 200 102.60 14.49 10.09
N ALA A 201 102.95 14.05 8.87
CA ALA A 201 102.00 13.67 7.83
C ALA A 201 101.13 12.45 8.24
N GLN A 202 101.71 11.47 8.95
CA GLN A 202 100.97 10.32 9.49
C GLN A 202 99.96 10.77 10.56
N ASP A 203 100.38 11.63 11.49
CA ASP A 203 99.50 12.18 12.53
C ASP A 203 98.39 13.07 11.94
N GLU A 204 98.63 13.73 10.81
CA GLU A 204 97.63 14.51 10.05
C GLU A 204 96.62 13.61 9.33
N TYR A 205 97.08 12.55 8.66
CA TYR A 205 96.19 11.54 8.07
C TYR A 205 95.29 10.86 9.11
N ASP A 206 95.83 10.49 10.26
CA ASP A 206 95.07 9.84 11.33
C ASP A 206 94.02 10.78 11.94
N ARG A 207 94.34 12.08 12.07
CA ARG A 207 93.37 13.12 12.47
C ARG A 207 92.28 13.31 11.42
N GLY A 208 92.64 13.42 10.14
CA GLY A 208 91.68 13.52 9.04
C GLY A 208 90.78 12.28 8.94
N ALA A 209 91.30 11.08 9.24
CA ALA A 209 90.52 9.84 9.23
C ALA A 209 89.50 9.79 10.37
N GLN A 210 89.83 10.33 11.54
CA GLN A 210 88.89 10.46 12.66
C GLN A 210 87.80 11.50 12.35
N GLU A 211 88.17 12.64 11.79
CA GLU A 211 87.24 13.70 11.39
C GLU A 211 86.26 13.24 10.31
N TYR A 212 86.74 12.53 9.28
CA TYR A 212 85.90 11.92 8.26
C TYR A 212 84.90 10.91 8.86
N ARG A 213 85.34 10.05 9.78
CA ARG A 213 84.44 9.08 10.45
C ARG A 213 83.37 9.77 11.29
N LYS A 214 83.72 10.84 11.99
CA LYS A 214 82.77 11.64 12.76
C LYS A 214 81.74 12.29 11.84
N ASN A 215 82.18 12.98 10.79
CA ASN A 215 81.28 13.64 9.84
C ASN A 215 80.41 12.64 9.07
N LEU A 216 80.89 11.41 8.85
CA LEU A 216 80.07 10.33 8.27
C LEU A 216 78.94 9.89 9.20
N ALA A 217 79.23 9.73 10.49
CA ALA A 217 78.21 9.41 11.50
C ALA A 217 77.20 10.56 11.68
N ASP A 218 77.67 11.81 11.67
CA ASP A 218 76.82 13.00 11.74
C ASP A 218 75.89 13.08 10.51
N PHE A 219 76.39 12.79 9.31
CA PHE A 219 75.58 12.71 8.07
C PHE A 219 74.55 11.57 8.10
N GLU A 220 74.93 10.37 8.56
CA GLU A 220 73.98 9.26 8.70
C GLU A 220 72.87 9.57 9.71
N THR A 221 73.21 10.27 10.79
CA THR A 221 72.23 10.73 11.80
C THR A 221 71.28 11.77 11.19
N ALA A 222 71.81 12.83 10.57
CA ALA A 222 71.02 13.85 9.90
C ALA A 222 70.09 13.27 8.82
N LYS A 223 70.55 12.26 8.07
CA LYS A 223 69.74 11.55 7.07
C LYS A 223 68.60 10.77 7.69
N ASN A 224 68.84 10.06 8.79
CA ASN A 224 67.80 9.30 9.49
C ASN A 224 66.78 10.24 10.16
N ASP A 225 67.25 11.34 10.73
CA ASP A 225 66.39 12.37 11.33
C ASP A 225 65.49 13.02 10.27
N TYR A 226 66.04 13.39 9.10
CA TYR A 226 65.26 13.87 7.96
C TYR A 226 64.18 12.87 7.51
N GLN A 227 64.53 11.58 7.39
CA GLN A 227 63.58 10.54 6.99
C GLN A 227 62.47 10.35 8.02
N THR A 228 62.80 10.42 9.31
CA THR A 228 61.83 10.26 10.40
C THR A 228 60.88 11.44 10.48
N GLN A 229 61.42 12.68 10.49
CA GLN A 229 60.60 13.90 10.48
C GLN A 229 59.68 13.94 9.25
N ARG A 230 60.17 13.48 8.10
CA ARG A 230 59.35 13.35 6.89
C ARG A 230 58.20 12.36 7.04
N ALA A 231 58.47 11.18 7.57
CA ALA A 231 57.42 10.18 7.78
C ALA A 231 56.37 10.63 8.81
N ASP A 232 56.80 11.29 9.88
CA ASP A 232 55.90 11.81 10.93
C ASP A 232 55.02 12.95 10.39
N ALA A 233 55.60 13.90 9.64
CA ALA A 233 54.84 14.99 9.03
C ALA A 233 53.88 14.50 7.93
N GLU A 234 54.28 13.54 7.09
CA GLU A 234 53.39 12.93 6.09
C GLU A 234 52.20 12.22 6.76
N LYS A 235 52.42 11.61 7.93
CA LYS A 235 51.36 10.99 8.72
C LYS A 235 50.42 12.03 9.35
N GLU A 236 50.94 13.06 10.00
CA GLU A 236 50.11 14.12 10.60
C GLU A 236 49.26 14.85 9.54
N LEU A 237 49.81 15.06 8.34
CA LEU A 237 49.06 15.62 7.21
C LEU A 237 47.97 14.69 6.69
N ALA A 238 48.23 13.37 6.68
CA ALA A 238 47.21 12.39 6.28
C ALA A 238 46.06 12.34 7.28
N ASP A 239 46.36 12.37 8.59
CA ASP A 239 45.36 12.39 9.66
C ASP A 239 44.52 13.68 9.59
N ALA A 240 45.16 14.86 9.49
CA ALA A 240 44.46 16.14 9.34
C ALA A 240 43.62 16.22 8.05
N ARG A 241 44.08 15.60 6.96
CA ARG A 241 43.32 15.53 5.71
C ARG A 241 42.09 14.63 5.84
N GLN A 242 42.21 13.52 6.55
CA GLN A 242 41.08 12.64 6.80
C GLN A 242 40.01 13.35 7.63
N GLU A 243 40.39 14.06 8.69
CA GLU A 243 39.45 14.88 9.48
C GLU A 243 38.73 15.94 8.62
N LEU A 244 39.47 16.60 7.72
CA LEU A 244 38.90 17.57 6.79
C LEU A 244 37.89 16.93 5.81
N ASP A 245 38.20 15.74 5.29
CA ASP A 245 37.32 15.05 4.36
C ASP A 245 36.08 14.46 5.07
N ASP A 246 36.21 14.00 6.31
CA ASP A 246 35.10 13.57 7.16
C ASP A 246 34.16 14.75 7.47
N ALA A 247 34.70 15.94 7.78
CA ALA A 247 33.91 17.15 8.00
C ALA A 247 33.13 17.58 6.73
N LYS A 248 33.72 17.45 5.54
CA LYS A 248 33.02 17.71 4.27
C LYS A 248 31.87 16.72 4.02
N ALA A 249 32.09 15.44 4.34
CA ALA A 249 31.05 14.43 4.20
C ALA A 249 29.89 14.70 5.16
N ALA A 250 30.17 15.02 6.42
CA ALA A 250 29.16 15.39 7.40
C ALA A 250 28.33 16.61 6.97
N LEU A 251 28.97 17.62 6.37
CA LEU A 251 28.27 18.79 5.82
C LEU A 251 27.33 18.40 4.66
N ALA A 252 27.81 17.57 3.72
CA ALA A 252 27.03 17.12 2.58
C ALA A 252 25.81 16.28 3.00
N ASP A 253 26.00 15.36 3.95
CA ASP A 253 24.93 14.54 4.52
C ASP A 253 23.88 15.41 5.22
N GLY A 254 24.31 16.42 6.00
CA GLY A 254 23.42 17.39 6.63
C GLY A 254 22.62 18.21 5.63
N GLU A 255 23.22 18.62 4.51
CA GLU A 255 22.54 19.38 3.45
C GLU A 255 21.48 18.52 2.75
N GLU A 256 21.76 17.22 2.54
CA GLU A 256 20.83 16.26 1.98
C GLU A 256 19.65 15.97 2.94
N GLU A 257 19.92 15.74 4.23
CA GLU A 257 18.86 15.56 5.24
C GLU A 257 17.93 16.77 5.31
N ARG A 258 18.49 17.98 5.26
CA ARG A 258 17.71 19.21 5.20
C ARG A 258 16.88 19.30 3.92
N ALA A 259 17.42 18.91 2.77
CA ALA A 259 16.70 18.93 1.49
C ALA A 259 15.54 17.91 1.43
N LYS A 260 15.64 16.80 2.17
CA LYS A 260 14.60 15.76 2.24
C LYS A 260 13.40 16.13 3.11
N LEU A 261 13.50 17.17 3.94
CA LEU A 261 12.37 17.62 4.77
C LEU A 261 11.23 18.13 3.89
N LYS A 262 10.14 17.36 3.84
CA LYS A 262 8.91 17.73 3.13
C LYS A 262 7.99 18.56 4.04
N GLU A 263 7.26 19.49 3.45
CA GLU A 263 6.21 20.22 4.17
C GLU A 263 5.14 19.23 4.68
N PRO A 264 4.65 19.41 5.91
CA PRO A 264 3.70 18.49 6.52
C PRO A 264 2.31 18.63 5.89
N THR A 265 1.74 17.52 5.43
CA THR A 265 0.34 17.44 5.03
C THR A 265 -0.50 16.95 6.21
N THR A 266 -1.63 17.62 6.45
CA THR A 266 -2.53 17.31 7.56
C THR A 266 -3.86 16.80 7.02
N TYR A 267 -4.29 15.65 7.52
CA TYR A 267 -5.59 15.06 7.20
C TYR A 267 -6.41 14.92 8.48
N VAL A 268 -7.64 15.42 8.46
CA VAL A 268 -8.62 15.17 9.52
C VAL A 268 -9.56 14.08 9.04
N LEU A 269 -9.41 12.91 9.65
CA LEU A 269 -10.15 11.70 9.28
C LEU A 269 -11.32 11.53 10.24
N GLY A 270 -12.54 11.70 9.71
CA GLY A 270 -13.78 11.48 10.45
C GLY A 270 -14.19 10.01 10.51
N ARG A 271 -15.35 9.74 11.12
CA ARG A 271 -15.93 8.39 11.20
C ARG A 271 -16.27 7.79 9.84
N ASP A 272 -16.56 8.64 8.87
CA ASP A 272 -16.85 8.36 7.47
C ASP A 272 -15.63 7.81 6.71
N THR A 273 -14.42 7.94 7.28
CA THR A 273 -13.20 7.30 6.76
C THR A 273 -12.93 5.94 7.40
N ASN A 274 -13.62 5.62 8.51
CA ASN A 274 -13.46 4.34 9.19
C ASN A 274 -14.20 3.24 8.40
N VAL A 275 -13.42 2.32 7.83
CA VAL A 275 -13.96 1.22 7.00
C VAL A 275 -15.07 0.43 7.71
N GLY A 276 -14.89 0.11 9.00
CA GLY A 276 -15.90 -0.61 9.77
C GLY A 276 -17.20 0.17 9.94
N HIS A 277 -17.11 1.48 10.14
CA HIS A 277 -18.28 2.37 10.23
C HIS A 277 -18.99 2.50 8.89
N VAL A 278 -18.25 2.74 7.81
CA VAL A 278 -18.80 2.87 6.45
C VAL A 278 -19.51 1.59 6.02
N CYS A 279 -18.93 0.42 6.30
CA CYS A 279 -19.58 -0.86 6.04
C CYS A 279 -20.89 -0.99 6.84
N PHE A 280 -20.87 -0.65 8.13
CA PHE A 280 -22.06 -0.72 8.99
C PHE A 280 -23.16 0.23 8.52
N GLU A 281 -22.82 1.47 8.15
CA GLU A 281 -23.76 2.47 7.63
C GLU A 281 -24.34 2.04 6.29
N ASN A 282 -23.51 1.50 5.39
CA ASN A 282 -23.97 0.92 4.13
C ASN A 282 -24.97 -0.22 4.36
N ASP A 283 -24.66 -1.17 5.24
CA ASP A 283 -25.58 -2.27 5.57
C ASP A 283 -26.89 -1.75 6.17
N ALA A 284 -26.81 -0.78 7.09
CA ALA A 284 -27.99 -0.14 7.68
C ALA A 284 -28.86 0.57 6.63
N SER A 285 -28.24 1.27 5.67
CA SER A 285 -28.94 1.97 4.58
C SER A 285 -29.70 1.00 3.65
N ILE A 286 -29.16 -0.21 3.43
CA ILE A 286 -29.84 -1.24 2.65
C ILE A 286 -31.10 -1.71 3.38
N VAL A 287 -30.99 -1.99 4.68
CA VAL A 287 -32.14 -2.36 5.51
C VAL A 287 -33.17 -1.23 5.52
N GLU A 288 -32.73 0.03 5.59
CA GLU A 288 -33.61 1.19 5.52
C GLU A 288 -34.38 1.22 4.18
N GLY A 289 -33.70 1.07 3.05
CA GLY A 289 -34.31 1.03 1.71
C GLY A 289 -35.39 -0.05 1.60
N VAL A 290 -35.10 -1.26 2.09
CA VAL A 290 -36.06 -2.38 2.14
C VAL A 290 -37.24 -2.05 3.07
N SER A 291 -36.97 -1.47 4.24
CA SER A 291 -38.00 -1.17 5.25
C SER A 291 -39.04 -0.14 4.78
N ARG A 292 -38.70 0.73 3.82
CA ARG A 292 -39.63 1.75 3.27
C ARG A 292 -40.65 1.14 2.30
N VAL A 293 -40.28 0.10 1.55
CA VAL A 293 -41.11 -0.44 0.46
C VAL A 293 -42.09 -1.52 0.95
N PHE A 294 -41.62 -2.44 1.78
CA PHE A 294 -42.39 -3.61 2.21
C PHE A 294 -43.72 -3.29 2.94
N PRO A 295 -43.79 -2.26 3.82
CA PRO A 295 -45.04 -1.92 4.52
C PRO A 295 -46.19 -1.61 3.57
N VAL A 296 -45.94 -0.93 2.44
CA VAL A 296 -46.97 -0.61 1.44
C VAL A 296 -47.62 -1.90 0.93
N PHE A 297 -46.80 -2.92 0.65
CA PHE A 297 -47.27 -4.21 0.18
C PHE A 297 -48.03 -4.98 1.26
N PHE A 298 -47.52 -4.99 2.50
CA PHE A 298 -48.20 -5.61 3.63
C PHE A 298 -49.57 -4.95 3.90
N PHE A 299 -49.68 -3.62 3.81
CA PHE A 299 -50.95 -2.91 3.95
C PHE A 299 -51.92 -3.22 2.81
N LEU A 300 -51.44 -3.32 1.56
CA LEU A 300 -52.27 -3.74 0.41
C LEU A 300 -52.84 -5.14 0.61
N VAL A 301 -52.01 -6.09 1.04
CA VAL A 301 -52.45 -7.47 1.31
C VAL A 301 -53.38 -7.52 2.52
N ALA A 302 -53.07 -6.78 3.59
CA ALA A 302 -53.95 -6.68 4.76
C ALA A 302 -55.32 -6.09 4.39
N ALA A 303 -55.37 -5.05 3.55
CA ALA A 303 -56.60 -4.48 3.05
C ALA A 303 -57.41 -5.51 2.24
N LEU A 304 -56.75 -6.31 1.39
CA LEU A 304 -57.41 -7.39 0.64
C LEU A 304 -58.00 -8.46 1.58
N VAL A 305 -57.25 -8.89 2.59
CA VAL A 305 -57.69 -9.87 3.59
C VAL A 305 -58.84 -9.32 4.42
N CYS A 306 -58.76 -8.08 4.88
CA CYS A 306 -59.83 -7.38 5.59
C CYS A 306 -61.09 -7.27 4.72
N ALA A 307 -60.95 -6.86 3.46
CA ALA A 307 -62.07 -6.75 2.53
C ALA A 307 -62.76 -8.10 2.31
N ALA A 308 -62.00 -9.18 2.11
CA ALA A 308 -62.56 -10.53 1.95
C ALA A 308 -63.32 -10.99 3.20
N THR A 309 -62.74 -10.77 4.39
CA THR A 309 -63.33 -11.17 5.67
C THR A 309 -64.58 -10.36 5.99
N MET A 310 -64.53 -9.04 5.81
CA MET A 310 -65.64 -8.13 6.10
C MET A 310 -66.78 -8.29 5.10
N THR A 311 -66.47 -8.51 3.81
CA THR A 311 -67.50 -8.87 2.83
C THR A 311 -68.24 -10.11 3.31
N ARG A 312 -67.53 -11.16 3.72
CA ARG A 312 -68.14 -12.41 4.18
C ARG A 312 -68.97 -12.21 5.45
N MET A 313 -68.43 -11.51 6.45
CA MET A 313 -69.13 -11.25 7.71
C MET A 313 -70.45 -10.50 7.49
N VAL A 314 -70.44 -9.45 6.66
CA VAL A 314 -71.65 -8.68 6.33
C VAL A 314 -72.64 -9.52 5.51
N GLU A 315 -72.16 -10.43 4.65
CA GLU A 315 -73.02 -11.38 3.93
C GLU A 315 -73.67 -12.42 4.86
N ASP A 316 -72.96 -12.90 5.89
CA ASP A 316 -73.52 -13.83 6.87
C ASP A 316 -74.58 -13.14 7.76
N ASP A 317 -74.37 -11.87 8.08
CA ASP A 317 -75.33 -11.04 8.82
C ASP A 317 -76.39 -10.36 7.91
N ARG A 318 -76.47 -10.74 6.63
CA ARG A 318 -77.30 -10.05 5.61
C ARG A 318 -78.76 -9.92 6.00
N THR A 319 -79.38 -10.98 6.54
CA THR A 319 -80.79 -10.95 6.99
C THR A 319 -80.97 -9.99 8.16
N ARG A 320 -80.03 -9.98 9.13
CA ARG A 320 -80.05 -9.05 10.27
C ARG A 320 -79.93 -7.61 9.80
N THR A 321 -79.02 -7.34 8.88
CA THR A 321 -78.85 -6.02 8.25
C THR A 321 -80.09 -5.60 7.46
N GLY A 322 -80.76 -6.53 6.76
CA GLY A 322 -82.03 -6.30 6.09
C GLY A 322 -83.16 -5.92 7.04
N LEU A 323 -83.27 -6.62 8.19
CA LEU A 323 -84.25 -6.35 9.23
C LEU A 323 -84.04 -4.96 9.86
N LEU A 324 -82.80 -4.62 10.23
CA LEU A 324 -82.47 -3.28 10.77
C LEU A 324 -82.83 -2.16 9.78
N LYS A 325 -82.54 -2.37 8.49
CA LYS A 325 -82.91 -1.41 7.45
C LYS A 325 -84.43 -1.30 7.25
N ALA A 326 -85.17 -2.41 7.37
CA ALA A 326 -86.63 -2.43 7.29
C ALA A 326 -87.28 -1.74 8.51
N LEU A 327 -86.65 -1.84 9.69
CA LEU A 327 -87.04 -1.14 10.92
C LEU A 327 -86.74 0.37 10.89
N GLY A 328 -86.16 0.89 9.81
CA GLY A 328 -85.91 2.33 9.63
C GLY A 328 -84.57 2.84 10.13
N TYR A 329 -83.64 1.96 10.54
CA TYR A 329 -82.29 2.40 10.92
C TYR A 329 -81.56 3.03 9.72
N SER A 330 -80.86 4.13 9.98
CA SER A 330 -80.07 4.81 8.95
C SER A 330 -78.91 3.93 8.48
N LYS A 331 -78.50 4.07 7.21
CA LYS A 331 -77.35 3.34 6.66
C LYS A 331 -76.08 3.57 7.49
N SER A 332 -75.90 4.79 7.99
CA SER A 332 -74.75 5.16 8.83
C SER A 332 -74.73 4.40 10.16
N ALA A 333 -75.87 4.26 10.83
CA ALA A 333 -75.97 3.52 12.10
C ALA A 333 -75.68 2.02 11.94
N ILE A 334 -76.02 1.43 10.79
CA ILE A 334 -75.69 0.03 10.51
C ILE A 334 -74.19 -0.10 10.19
N ILE A 335 -73.63 0.79 9.37
CA ILE A 335 -72.21 0.78 9.02
C ILE A 335 -71.33 0.97 10.25
N SER A 336 -71.72 1.87 11.15
CA SER A 336 -70.94 2.20 12.35
C SER A 336 -70.70 0.97 13.23
N GLY A 337 -71.67 0.06 13.34
CA GLY A 337 -71.51 -1.20 14.07
C GLY A 337 -70.36 -2.05 13.53
N TYR A 338 -70.30 -2.25 12.21
CA TYR A 338 -69.23 -3.03 11.58
C TYR A 338 -67.88 -2.28 11.60
N THR A 339 -67.87 -0.96 11.37
CA THR A 339 -66.63 -0.18 11.39
C THR A 339 -66.04 -0.05 12.79
N THR A 340 -66.86 -0.08 13.84
CA THR A 340 -66.38 -0.07 15.24
C THR A 340 -65.73 -1.41 15.58
N TYR A 341 -66.33 -2.51 15.13
CA TYR A 341 -65.73 -3.84 15.26
C TYR A 341 -64.41 -3.97 14.49
N SER A 342 -64.38 -3.57 13.22
CA SER A 342 -63.17 -3.63 12.39
C SER A 342 -62.09 -2.66 12.87
N GLY A 343 -62.50 -1.48 13.33
CA GLY A 343 -61.61 -0.42 13.81
C GLY A 343 -60.96 -0.77 15.15
N SER A 344 -61.71 -1.34 16.11
CA SER A 344 -61.13 -1.80 17.38
C SER A 344 -60.14 -2.94 17.18
N ALA A 345 -60.45 -3.91 16.30
CA ALA A 345 -59.53 -4.97 15.91
C ALA A 345 -58.26 -4.41 15.25
N ALA A 346 -58.40 -3.41 14.37
CA ALA A 346 -57.26 -2.75 13.71
C ALA A 346 -56.39 -1.96 14.69
N LEU A 347 -56.98 -1.26 15.66
CA LEU A 347 -56.24 -0.52 16.70
C LEU A 347 -55.46 -1.47 17.62
N LEU A 348 -56.10 -2.53 18.11
CA LEU A 348 -55.43 -3.53 18.94
C LEU A 348 -54.30 -4.22 18.17
N GLY A 349 -54.56 -4.59 16.91
CA GLY A 349 -53.55 -5.17 16.03
C GLY A 349 -52.39 -4.22 15.73
N ALA A 350 -52.68 -2.94 15.45
CA ALA A 350 -51.66 -1.92 15.19
C ALA A 350 -50.82 -1.64 16.44
N ALA A 351 -51.44 -1.50 17.62
CA ALA A 351 -50.72 -1.31 18.87
C ALA A 351 -49.82 -2.51 19.17
N ALA A 352 -50.37 -3.73 19.20
CA ALA A 352 -49.61 -4.94 19.45
C ALA A 352 -48.50 -5.13 18.42
N GLY A 353 -48.81 -4.95 17.12
CA GLY A 353 -47.85 -5.06 16.03
C GLY A 353 -46.72 -4.02 16.11
N PHE A 354 -47.03 -2.78 16.52
CA PHE A 354 -46.03 -1.73 16.67
C PHE A 354 -45.08 -2.01 17.84
N PHE A 355 -45.61 -2.37 19.02
CA PHE A 355 -44.77 -2.71 20.18
C PHE A 355 -43.95 -3.98 19.95
N LEU A 356 -44.54 -5.00 19.35
CA LEU A 356 -43.82 -6.23 19.02
C LEU A 356 -42.77 -5.96 17.93
N GLY A 357 -43.12 -5.19 16.91
CA GLY A 357 -42.25 -4.86 15.77
C GLY A 357 -41.05 -4.01 16.15
N THR A 358 -41.25 -2.97 16.96
CA THR A 358 -40.19 -2.08 17.48
C THR A 358 -39.20 -2.81 18.39
N LYS A 359 -39.58 -3.95 18.98
CA LYS A 359 -38.66 -4.80 19.75
C LYS A 359 -38.07 -5.94 18.94
N LEU A 360 -38.90 -6.70 18.24
CA LEU A 360 -38.49 -7.96 17.60
C LEU A 360 -37.66 -7.72 16.34
N MET A 361 -38.05 -6.77 15.48
CA MET A 361 -37.30 -6.51 14.23
C MET A 361 -35.88 -5.98 14.53
N PRO A 362 -35.69 -4.93 15.36
CA PRO A 362 -34.34 -4.47 15.68
C PRO A 362 -33.51 -5.52 16.41
N MET A 363 -34.12 -6.33 17.30
CA MET A 363 -33.42 -7.42 17.98
C MET A 363 -32.84 -8.44 17.00
N VAL A 364 -33.62 -8.85 15.99
CA VAL A 364 -33.17 -9.81 14.97
C VAL A 364 -32.04 -9.21 14.12
N ILE A 365 -32.22 -7.97 13.64
CA ILE A 365 -31.21 -7.28 12.83
C ILE A 365 -29.91 -7.08 13.62
N TRP A 366 -30.01 -6.66 14.88
CA TRP A 366 -28.85 -6.44 15.73
C TRP A 366 -28.08 -7.73 16.02
N LYS A 367 -28.77 -8.85 16.22
CA LYS A 367 -28.10 -10.15 16.36
C LYS A 367 -27.34 -10.58 15.10
N VAL A 368 -27.86 -10.26 13.93
CA VAL A 368 -27.14 -10.48 12.67
C VAL A 368 -25.91 -9.57 12.61
N TYR A 369 -26.04 -8.31 13.00
CA TYR A 369 -24.92 -7.36 13.00
C TYR A 369 -23.85 -7.70 14.04
N GLU A 370 -24.21 -8.23 15.21
CA GLU A 370 -23.24 -8.72 16.22
C GLU A 370 -22.37 -9.89 15.69
N ILE A 371 -22.87 -10.67 14.72
CA ILE A 371 -22.08 -11.76 14.10
C ILE A 371 -21.04 -11.19 13.13
N MET A 372 -21.33 -10.04 12.52
CA MET A 372 -20.50 -9.43 11.48
C MET A 372 -19.53 -8.38 12.03
N TYR A 373 -20.02 -7.60 12.98
CA TYR A 373 -19.33 -6.47 13.56
C TYR A 373 -19.08 -6.77 15.03
N SER A 374 -17.87 -6.45 15.50
CA SER A 374 -17.49 -6.59 16.92
C SER A 374 -18.13 -5.48 17.78
N ILE A 375 -19.45 -5.36 17.73
CA ILE A 375 -20.23 -4.35 18.44
C ILE A 375 -20.49 -4.87 19.86
N HIS A 376 -19.74 -4.33 20.83
CA HIS A 376 -19.87 -4.70 22.25
C HIS A 376 -20.89 -3.83 23.00
N ARG A 377 -21.73 -3.06 22.30
CA ARG A 377 -22.76 -2.20 22.89
C ARG A 377 -24.14 -2.86 22.83
N PRO A 378 -24.96 -2.70 23.87
CA PRO A 378 -26.34 -3.17 23.83
C PRO A 378 -27.16 -2.36 22.81
N ILE A 379 -28.13 -3.01 22.18
CA ILE A 379 -29.07 -2.35 21.27
C ILE A 379 -29.91 -1.30 22.02
N THR A 380 -30.03 -0.11 21.45
CA THR A 380 -30.94 0.94 21.91
C THR A 380 -32.24 0.87 21.14
N TYR A 381 -33.36 0.64 21.82
CA TYR A 381 -34.68 0.63 21.20
C TYR A 381 -35.24 2.05 21.10
N ILE A 382 -35.53 2.50 19.87
CA ILE A 382 -36.10 3.83 19.62
C ILE A 382 -37.59 3.70 19.35
N PHE A 383 -38.41 4.38 20.15
CA PHE A 383 -39.86 4.45 19.96
C PHE A 383 -40.23 5.73 19.19
N SER A 384 -40.52 5.60 17.91
CA SER A 384 -40.94 6.73 17.07
C SER A 384 -42.46 6.92 17.12
N VAL A 385 -42.90 7.95 17.85
CA VAL A 385 -44.31 8.35 17.93
C VAL A 385 -44.90 8.67 16.54
N PRO A 386 -44.21 9.41 15.64
CA PRO A 386 -44.71 9.65 14.29
C PRO A 386 -44.98 8.35 13.50
N LEU A 387 -44.06 7.38 13.56
CA LEU A 387 -44.25 6.09 12.89
C LEU A 387 -45.41 5.29 13.48
N ALA A 388 -45.62 5.37 14.80
CA ALA A 388 -46.77 4.75 15.45
C ALA A 388 -48.09 5.31 14.91
N PHE A 389 -48.20 6.63 14.76
CA PHE A 389 -49.37 7.28 14.18
C PHE A 389 -49.58 6.92 12.71
N ILE A 390 -48.51 6.92 11.90
CA ILE A 390 -48.59 6.53 10.48
C ILE A 390 -49.07 5.08 10.36
N ALA A 391 -48.50 4.16 11.13
CA ALA A 391 -48.88 2.75 11.11
C ALA A 391 -50.34 2.54 11.56
N ALA A 392 -50.77 3.21 12.65
CA ALA A 392 -52.14 3.14 13.14
C ALA A 392 -53.13 3.74 12.13
N ALA A 393 -52.82 4.89 11.54
CA ALA A 393 -53.64 5.53 10.52
C ALA A 393 -53.76 4.65 9.26
N ALA A 394 -52.66 4.06 8.80
CA ALA A 394 -52.66 3.15 7.64
C ALA A 394 -53.48 1.88 7.93
N ALA A 395 -53.32 1.27 9.11
CA ALA A 395 -54.09 0.09 9.52
C ALA A 395 -55.59 0.39 9.64
N LEU A 396 -55.95 1.53 10.23
CA LEU A 396 -57.32 2.01 10.32
C LEU A 396 -57.91 2.29 8.94
N LEU A 397 -57.17 2.99 8.07
CA LEU A 397 -57.61 3.29 6.70
C LEU A 397 -57.86 1.99 5.92
N CYS A 398 -56.96 1.01 6.03
CA CYS A 398 -57.12 -0.29 5.40
C CYS A 398 -58.34 -1.03 5.95
N SER A 399 -58.47 -1.16 7.28
CA SER A 399 -59.56 -1.94 7.90
C SER A 399 -60.91 -1.23 7.81
N VAL A 400 -61.02 -0.01 8.34
CA VAL A 400 -62.26 0.77 8.38
C VAL A 400 -62.67 1.19 6.97
N GLY A 401 -61.73 1.61 6.13
CA GLY A 401 -62.01 1.99 4.74
C GLY A 401 -62.56 0.81 3.93
N THR A 402 -61.94 -0.36 4.00
CA THR A 402 -62.46 -1.55 3.31
C THR A 402 -63.82 -2.00 3.87
N THR A 403 -63.99 -1.99 5.20
CA THR A 403 -65.27 -2.33 5.84
C THR A 403 -66.38 -1.39 5.42
N TRP A 404 -66.11 -0.08 5.40
CA TRP A 404 -67.05 0.95 4.96
C TRP A 404 -67.45 0.75 3.50
N LEU A 405 -66.49 0.50 2.61
CA LEU A 405 -66.76 0.21 1.19
C LEU A 405 -67.63 -1.04 1.03
N CYS A 406 -67.30 -2.13 1.74
CA CYS A 406 -68.05 -3.38 1.70
C CYS A 406 -69.49 -3.22 2.19
N CYS A 407 -69.68 -2.56 3.35
CA CYS A 407 -70.99 -2.31 3.91
C CYS A 407 -71.82 -1.37 3.03
N ARG A 408 -71.21 -0.29 2.51
CA ARG A 408 -71.88 0.65 1.60
C ARG A 408 -72.36 -0.04 0.34
N ALA A 409 -71.55 -0.92 -0.24
CA ALA A 409 -71.90 -1.68 -1.43
C ALA A 409 -73.10 -2.60 -1.18
N GLN A 410 -73.17 -3.30 -0.04
CA GLN A 410 -74.30 -4.17 0.29
C GLN A 410 -75.57 -3.39 0.67
N LEU A 411 -75.44 -2.32 1.46
CA LEU A 411 -76.56 -1.48 1.91
C LEU A 411 -77.20 -0.65 0.79
N ALA A 412 -76.63 -0.67 -0.42
CA ALA A 412 -77.28 -0.13 -1.61
C ALA A 412 -78.54 -0.93 -2.01
N GLU A 413 -78.61 -2.21 -1.67
CA GLU A 413 -79.71 -3.11 -2.02
C GLU A 413 -81.00 -2.81 -1.21
N LYS A 414 -82.18 -3.06 -1.79
CA LYS A 414 -83.47 -2.80 -1.11
C LYS A 414 -83.67 -3.77 0.08
N PRO A 415 -84.36 -3.37 1.17
CA PRO A 415 -84.56 -4.23 2.36
C PRO A 415 -85.11 -5.63 2.05
N ALA A 416 -86.08 -5.71 1.14
CA ALA A 416 -86.66 -6.97 0.68
C ALA A 416 -85.66 -7.91 0.00
N GLY A 417 -84.60 -7.39 -0.63
CA GLY A 417 -83.52 -8.19 -1.23
C GLY A 417 -82.49 -8.67 -0.21
N LEU A 418 -82.32 -7.94 0.90
CA LEU A 418 -81.44 -8.31 2.01
C LEU A 418 -82.05 -9.38 2.92
N LEU A 419 -83.39 -9.42 3.05
CA LEU A 419 -84.10 -10.45 3.81
C LEU A 419 -84.12 -11.83 3.12
N ARG A 420 -83.69 -11.90 1.85
CA ARG A 420 -83.61 -13.15 1.10
C ARG A 420 -82.17 -13.67 1.08
N PRO A 421 -81.97 -15.00 1.15
CA PRO A 421 -80.68 -15.60 0.88
C PRO A 421 -80.18 -15.14 -0.48
N LYS A 422 -78.90 -14.76 -0.56
CA LYS A 422 -78.30 -14.31 -1.80
C LYS A 422 -78.35 -15.44 -2.83
N ALA A 423 -79.05 -15.24 -3.94
CA ALA A 423 -79.12 -16.23 -5.00
C ALA A 423 -77.71 -16.52 -5.55
N PRO A 424 -77.32 -17.79 -5.74
CA PRO A 424 -76.03 -18.11 -6.34
C PRO A 424 -75.94 -17.51 -7.75
N ALA A 425 -74.78 -16.97 -8.11
CA ALA A 425 -74.58 -16.38 -9.43
C ALA A 425 -74.82 -17.42 -10.55
N ALA A 426 -75.57 -17.05 -11.58
CA ALA A 426 -75.84 -17.93 -12.72
C ALA A 426 -74.53 -18.32 -13.43
N GLY A 427 -74.30 -19.62 -13.58
CA GLY A 427 -73.10 -20.15 -14.26
C GLY A 427 -73.15 -19.85 -15.76
N LYS A 428 -72.11 -19.18 -16.30
CA LYS A 428 -71.89 -19.01 -17.75
C LYS A 428 -70.88 -20.03 -18.26
N ARG A 429 -70.86 -20.28 -19.57
CA ARG A 429 -69.81 -21.08 -20.24
C ARG A 429 -68.44 -20.47 -19.97
N ILE A 430 -67.44 -21.32 -19.68
CA ILE A 430 -66.08 -20.90 -19.34
C ILE A 430 -65.14 -21.03 -20.55
N LEU A 431 -64.08 -20.22 -20.61
CA LEU A 431 -63.11 -20.25 -21.72
C LEU A 431 -62.46 -21.63 -21.92
N LEU A 432 -62.27 -22.40 -20.84
CA LEU A 432 -61.77 -23.78 -20.89
C LEU A 432 -62.70 -24.75 -21.63
N GLU A 433 -64.00 -24.48 -21.73
CA GLU A 433 -64.93 -25.28 -22.56
C GLU A 433 -64.63 -25.13 -24.06
N ARG A 434 -63.94 -24.04 -24.45
CA ARG A 434 -63.55 -23.77 -25.84
C ARG A 434 -62.30 -24.57 -26.25
N ILE A 435 -61.44 -24.93 -25.29
CA ILE A 435 -60.25 -25.77 -25.52
C ILE A 435 -60.66 -27.25 -25.44
N ARG A 436 -61.24 -27.76 -26.54
CA ARG A 436 -61.78 -29.13 -26.65
C ARG A 436 -60.84 -30.26 -26.19
N PRO A 437 -59.53 -30.27 -26.49
CA PRO A 437 -58.66 -31.40 -26.10
C PRO A 437 -58.47 -31.50 -24.58
N LEU A 438 -58.26 -30.39 -23.88
CA LEU A 438 -58.17 -30.37 -22.41
C LEU A 438 -59.52 -30.71 -21.75
N TRP A 439 -60.62 -30.14 -22.26
CA TRP A 439 -61.94 -30.35 -21.66
C TRP A 439 -62.43 -31.80 -21.75
N LYS A 440 -62.06 -32.54 -22.81
CA LYS A 440 -62.44 -33.95 -22.95
C LYS A 440 -61.75 -34.85 -21.92
N HIS A 441 -60.49 -34.59 -21.58
CA HIS A 441 -59.70 -35.41 -20.65
C HIS A 441 -60.00 -35.13 -19.16
N MET A 442 -60.73 -34.04 -18.85
CA MET A 442 -61.10 -33.74 -17.46
C MET A 442 -62.28 -34.59 -16.98
N GLY A 443 -62.10 -35.28 -15.84
CA GLY A 443 -63.16 -36.01 -15.15
C GLY A 443 -64.31 -35.10 -14.67
N PHE A 444 -65.47 -35.68 -14.34
CA PHE A 444 -66.68 -34.94 -13.97
C PHE A 444 -66.44 -33.92 -12.84
N LEU A 445 -65.83 -34.35 -11.74
CA LEU A 445 -65.52 -33.45 -10.63
C LEU A 445 -64.61 -32.30 -11.08
N ALA A 446 -63.62 -32.55 -11.94
CA ALA A 446 -62.68 -31.53 -12.42
C ALA A 446 -63.39 -30.45 -13.24
N LYS A 447 -64.35 -30.84 -14.09
CA LYS A 447 -65.22 -29.92 -14.83
C LYS A 447 -66.09 -29.06 -13.90
N VAL A 448 -66.62 -29.66 -12.82
CA VAL A 448 -67.41 -28.95 -11.81
C VAL A 448 -66.53 -27.92 -11.07
N SER A 449 -65.35 -28.30 -10.58
CA SER A 449 -64.44 -27.35 -9.92
C SER A 449 -64.00 -26.22 -10.85
N ALA A 450 -63.66 -26.51 -12.11
CA ALA A 450 -63.31 -25.48 -13.08
C ALA A 450 -64.45 -24.47 -13.29
N ARG A 451 -65.68 -24.93 -13.48
CA ARG A 451 -66.85 -24.04 -13.54
C ARG A 451 -67.06 -23.24 -12.26
N ASN A 452 -66.80 -23.84 -11.10
CA ASN A 452 -66.99 -23.18 -9.82
C ASN A 452 -65.99 -22.02 -9.60
N ILE A 453 -64.72 -22.23 -9.98
CA ILE A 453 -63.67 -21.19 -9.90
C ILE A 453 -64.07 -19.95 -10.70
N PHE A 454 -64.50 -20.13 -11.95
CA PHE A 454 -64.86 -19.01 -12.83
C PHE A 454 -66.25 -18.43 -12.54
N ARG A 455 -67.09 -19.13 -11.75
CA ARG A 455 -68.41 -18.64 -11.32
C ARG A 455 -68.27 -17.46 -10.37
N ASP A 456 -67.29 -17.50 -9.47
CA ASP A 456 -67.02 -16.42 -8.51
C ASP A 456 -65.71 -15.68 -8.83
N LYS A 457 -65.80 -14.73 -9.75
CA LYS A 457 -64.66 -13.91 -10.20
C LYS A 457 -64.05 -13.05 -9.08
N LYS A 458 -64.84 -12.63 -8.10
CA LYS A 458 -64.35 -11.77 -6.99
C LYS A 458 -63.44 -12.59 -6.08
N ARG A 459 -63.90 -13.78 -5.72
CA ARG A 459 -63.13 -14.74 -4.94
C ARG A 459 -61.88 -15.20 -5.69
N MET A 460 -62.02 -15.56 -6.97
CA MET A 460 -60.89 -15.93 -7.81
C MET A 460 -59.84 -14.82 -7.85
N GLY A 461 -60.25 -13.56 -8.06
CA GLY A 461 -59.35 -12.40 -8.05
C GLY A 461 -58.65 -12.20 -6.70
N ALA A 462 -59.38 -12.30 -5.58
CA ALA A 462 -58.79 -12.18 -4.25
C ALA A 462 -57.78 -13.28 -3.94
N MET A 463 -58.05 -14.53 -4.34
CA MET A 463 -57.12 -15.66 -4.23
C MET A 463 -55.87 -15.43 -5.09
N ILE A 464 -56.03 -15.05 -6.35
CA ILE A 464 -54.91 -14.80 -7.26
C ILE A 464 -54.03 -13.66 -6.76
N LEU A 465 -54.62 -12.54 -6.31
CA LEU A 465 -53.87 -11.41 -5.76
C LEU A 465 -53.20 -11.74 -4.42
N GLY A 466 -53.87 -12.49 -3.54
CA GLY A 466 -53.30 -12.93 -2.27
C GLY A 466 -52.11 -13.86 -2.47
N VAL A 467 -52.30 -14.98 -3.18
CA VAL A 467 -51.25 -15.97 -3.46
C VAL A 467 -50.16 -15.37 -4.35
N GLY A 468 -50.56 -14.64 -5.39
CA GLY A 468 -49.65 -13.98 -6.31
C GLY A 468 -48.81 -12.93 -5.61
N GLY A 469 -49.39 -12.22 -4.65
CA GLY A 469 -48.64 -11.29 -3.82
C GLY A 469 -47.63 -11.97 -2.90
N CYS A 470 -47.96 -13.13 -2.35
CA CYS A 470 -47.00 -13.93 -1.56
C CYS A 470 -45.85 -14.44 -2.45
N THR A 471 -46.18 -14.95 -3.64
CA THR A 471 -45.17 -15.39 -4.61
C THR A 471 -44.30 -14.22 -5.08
N ALA A 472 -44.89 -13.04 -5.26
CA ALA A 472 -44.17 -11.82 -5.60
C ALA A 472 -43.16 -11.44 -4.52
N LEU A 473 -43.53 -11.50 -3.23
CA LEU A 473 -42.61 -11.27 -2.13
C LEU A 473 -41.46 -12.29 -2.07
N LEU A 474 -41.76 -13.58 -2.34
CA LEU A 474 -40.73 -14.62 -2.40
C LEU A 474 -39.72 -14.37 -3.54
N ILE A 475 -40.23 -14.04 -4.73
CA ILE A 475 -39.39 -13.68 -5.88
C ILE A 475 -38.58 -12.42 -5.59
N THR A 476 -39.14 -11.42 -4.93
CA THR A 476 -38.40 -10.23 -4.53
C THR A 476 -37.31 -10.56 -3.53
N GLY A 477 -37.58 -11.35 -2.49
CA GLY A 477 -36.58 -11.75 -1.50
C GLY A 477 -35.40 -12.50 -2.13
N PHE A 478 -35.68 -13.57 -2.87
CA PHE A 478 -34.63 -14.32 -3.58
C PHE A 478 -34.01 -13.54 -4.74
N GLY A 479 -34.76 -12.68 -5.42
CA GLY A 479 -34.25 -11.84 -6.52
C GLY A 479 -33.28 -10.77 -6.02
N ILE A 480 -33.51 -10.21 -4.83
CA ILE A 480 -32.53 -9.35 -4.14
C ILE A 480 -31.22 -10.13 -3.95
N ARG A 481 -31.30 -11.38 -3.48
CA ARG A 481 -30.11 -12.25 -3.35
C ARG A 481 -29.40 -12.47 -4.68
N ASP A 482 -30.14 -12.83 -5.73
CA ASP A 482 -29.58 -13.11 -7.06
C ASP A 482 -28.90 -11.88 -7.69
N SER A 483 -29.47 -10.69 -7.48
CA SER A 483 -28.93 -9.44 -8.01
C SER A 483 -27.67 -8.94 -7.27
N ILE A 484 -27.42 -9.49 -6.08
CA ILE A 484 -26.36 -9.05 -5.17
C ILE A 484 -25.23 -10.09 -5.11
N GLY A 485 -25.55 -11.38 -5.13
CA GLY A 485 -24.62 -12.47 -4.80
C GLY A 485 -23.41 -12.60 -5.73
N ASN A 486 -23.53 -12.19 -6.99
CA ASN A 486 -22.47 -12.36 -8.00
C ASN A 486 -21.62 -11.09 -8.22
N ILE A 487 -21.83 -10.01 -7.48
CA ILE A 487 -21.09 -8.75 -7.70
C ILE A 487 -19.58 -8.94 -7.55
N ALA A 488 -19.14 -9.63 -6.49
CA ALA A 488 -17.71 -9.85 -6.26
C ALA A 488 -17.08 -10.76 -7.33
N SER A 489 -17.80 -11.78 -7.81
CA SER A 489 -17.30 -12.66 -8.86
C SER A 489 -17.28 -11.99 -10.23
N ASP A 490 -18.31 -11.21 -10.55
CA ASP A 490 -18.43 -10.52 -11.84
C ASP A 490 -17.39 -9.38 -11.92
N GLN A 491 -17.21 -8.62 -10.83
CA GLN A 491 -16.22 -7.54 -10.75
C GLN A 491 -14.78 -8.07 -10.86
N PHE A 492 -14.37 -8.95 -9.95
CA PHE A 492 -12.96 -9.39 -9.82
C PHE A 492 -12.66 -10.70 -10.58
N GLY A 493 -13.57 -11.14 -11.43
CA GLY A 493 -13.38 -12.32 -12.30
C GLY A 493 -13.71 -12.04 -13.77
N GLY A 494 -14.50 -11.00 -14.06
CA GLY A 494 -14.88 -10.62 -15.42
C GLY A 494 -14.43 -9.23 -15.87
N ILE A 495 -14.26 -8.28 -14.94
CA ILE A 495 -13.95 -6.87 -15.24
C ILE A 495 -12.51 -6.53 -14.85
N MET A 496 -12.15 -6.63 -13.56
CA MET A 496 -10.78 -6.45 -13.08
C MET A 496 -10.05 -7.79 -13.16
N LEU A 497 -9.17 -7.92 -14.15
CA LEU A 497 -8.43 -9.14 -14.47
C LEU A 497 -7.02 -9.16 -13.87
N TYR A 498 -6.50 -8.01 -13.43
CA TYR A 498 -5.23 -7.95 -12.71
C TYR A 498 -5.34 -8.60 -11.33
N ASP A 499 -4.28 -9.25 -10.88
CA ASP A 499 -4.21 -9.91 -9.57
C ASP A 499 -3.77 -8.94 -8.46
N ALA A 500 -2.93 -7.97 -8.82
CA ALA A 500 -2.40 -6.97 -7.90
C ALA A 500 -2.28 -5.58 -8.54
N ALA A 501 -2.50 -4.54 -7.75
CA ALA A 501 -2.13 -3.17 -8.06
C ALA A 501 -1.02 -2.73 -7.10
N VAL A 502 0.18 -2.47 -7.63
CA VAL A 502 1.37 -2.07 -6.87
C VAL A 502 1.59 -0.57 -7.04
N THR A 503 1.66 0.17 -5.94
CA THR A 503 1.90 1.62 -5.92
C THR A 503 3.33 1.91 -5.46
N PHE A 504 4.05 2.69 -6.25
CA PHE A 504 5.45 3.10 -6.03
C PHE A 504 5.54 4.55 -5.55
N ASP A 505 6.63 4.91 -4.88
CA ASP A 505 6.88 6.30 -4.45
C ASP A 505 7.22 7.19 -5.65
N GLU A 506 8.04 6.69 -6.58
CA GLU A 506 8.42 7.38 -7.81
C GLU A 506 7.65 6.87 -9.06
N PRO A 507 7.53 7.69 -10.13
CA PRO A 507 6.92 7.27 -11.38
C PRO A 507 7.69 6.12 -12.03
N ILE A 508 6.98 5.07 -12.43
CA ILE A 508 7.56 3.89 -13.07
C ILE A 508 7.58 4.00 -14.59
N SER A 509 8.61 3.41 -15.20
CA SER A 509 8.71 3.29 -16.65
C SER A 509 7.63 2.36 -17.22
N SER A 510 7.24 2.60 -18.47
CA SER A 510 6.29 1.74 -19.20
C SER A 510 6.81 0.32 -19.48
N SER A 511 8.12 0.08 -19.31
CA SER A 511 8.77 -1.22 -19.53
C SER A 511 8.91 -2.08 -18.27
N LEU A 512 8.17 -1.77 -17.20
CA LEU A 512 8.19 -2.59 -15.97
C LEU A 512 7.80 -4.05 -16.31
N SER A 513 8.63 -5.00 -15.87
CA SER A 513 8.36 -6.45 -16.00
C SER A 513 8.14 -7.05 -14.61
N MET A 514 6.87 -7.07 -14.18
CA MET A 514 6.43 -7.73 -12.95
C MET A 514 5.37 -8.77 -13.29
N GLY A 515 5.46 -9.94 -12.65
CA GLY A 515 4.53 -11.06 -12.90
C GLY A 515 4.63 -11.60 -14.34
N GLU A 516 3.53 -12.16 -14.82
CA GLU A 516 3.39 -12.61 -16.22
C GLU A 516 3.21 -11.39 -17.15
N LYS A 517 2.42 -10.42 -16.70
CA LYS A 517 2.13 -9.17 -17.43
C LYS A 517 2.01 -8.02 -16.43
N SER A 518 2.55 -6.87 -16.80
CA SER A 518 2.42 -5.64 -16.04
C SER A 518 2.10 -4.45 -16.94
N LEU A 519 1.31 -3.51 -16.41
CA LEU A 519 0.95 -2.27 -17.08
C LEU A 519 1.11 -1.09 -16.11
N ALA A 520 1.96 -0.14 -16.48
CA ALA A 520 2.08 1.13 -15.77
C ALA A 520 0.90 2.03 -16.10
N VAL A 521 0.15 2.43 -15.08
CA VAL A 521 -1.04 3.28 -15.18
C VAL A 521 -0.94 4.45 -14.21
N TYR A 522 -1.58 5.55 -14.58
CA TYR A 522 -1.98 6.55 -13.59
C TYR A 522 -3.26 6.08 -12.92
N SER A 523 -3.31 6.13 -11.59
CA SER A 523 -4.50 5.85 -10.80
C SER A 523 -4.60 6.91 -9.70
N GLY A 524 -5.58 7.80 -9.80
CA GLY A 524 -5.76 8.92 -8.88
C GLY A 524 -7.22 9.32 -8.71
N GLY A 525 -7.51 10.18 -7.72
CA GLY A 525 -8.84 10.76 -7.55
C GLY A 525 -9.11 11.83 -8.61
N ILE A 526 -10.35 11.91 -9.11
CA ILE A 526 -10.78 12.98 -10.01
C ILE A 526 -12.22 13.37 -9.71
N ASP A 527 -12.52 14.66 -9.82
CA ASP A 527 -13.89 15.15 -9.82
C ASP A 527 -14.46 15.12 -11.23
N VAL A 528 -15.54 14.37 -11.42
CA VAL A 528 -16.31 14.34 -12.67
C VAL A 528 -17.46 15.33 -12.56
N VAL A 529 -17.41 16.39 -13.37
CA VAL A 529 -18.33 17.52 -13.35
C VAL A 529 -19.27 17.46 -14.57
N GLY A 530 -20.55 17.18 -14.31
CA GLY A 530 -21.67 17.31 -15.25
C GLY A 530 -22.78 18.19 -14.65
N GLU A 531 -24.01 17.69 -14.59
CA GLU A 531 -25.08 18.37 -13.82
C GLU A 531 -24.80 18.36 -12.32
N LYS A 532 -24.13 17.30 -11.86
CA LYS A 532 -23.63 17.13 -10.50
C LYS A 532 -22.13 16.83 -10.55
N THR A 533 -21.43 17.14 -9.46
CA THR A 533 -20.02 16.76 -9.30
C THR A 533 -19.93 15.50 -8.44
N LYS A 534 -19.16 14.50 -8.89
CA LYS A 534 -18.89 13.29 -8.11
C LYS A 534 -17.44 12.86 -8.30
N ASN A 535 -16.80 12.50 -7.20
CA ASN A 535 -15.45 11.96 -7.21
C ASN A 535 -15.43 10.51 -7.74
N ALA A 536 -14.42 10.18 -8.53
CA ALA A 536 -14.17 8.87 -9.11
C ALA A 536 -12.66 8.58 -9.17
N THR A 537 -12.29 7.32 -9.37
CA THR A 537 -10.91 6.96 -9.67
C THR A 537 -10.64 7.10 -11.16
N LEU A 538 -9.70 7.96 -11.53
CA LEU A 538 -9.22 8.11 -12.89
C LEU A 538 -8.14 7.08 -13.18
N ILE A 539 -8.31 6.33 -14.26
CA ILE A 539 -7.31 5.42 -14.80
C ILE A 539 -6.86 5.97 -16.16
N SER A 540 -5.56 6.23 -16.29
CA SER A 540 -4.93 6.58 -17.56
C SER A 540 -3.85 5.58 -17.94
N ALA A 541 -3.86 5.19 -19.22
CA ALA A 541 -2.90 4.28 -19.84
C ALA A 541 -2.53 4.77 -21.25
N ALA A 542 -1.36 4.34 -21.73
CA ALA A 542 -0.78 4.84 -22.98
C ALA A 542 -1.56 4.40 -24.22
N GLU A 543 -1.88 3.11 -24.32
CA GLU A 543 -2.59 2.55 -25.48
C GLU A 543 -3.93 1.90 -25.10
N ASN A 544 -3.92 0.99 -24.12
CA ASN A 544 -5.11 0.30 -23.65
C ASN A 544 -4.86 -0.30 -22.25
N VAL A 545 -5.90 -0.90 -21.69
CA VAL A 545 -5.88 -1.67 -20.43
C VAL A 545 -6.23 -3.14 -20.66
N ASP A 546 -6.16 -3.61 -21.91
CA ASP A 546 -6.63 -4.94 -22.30
C ASP A 546 -5.80 -6.02 -21.59
N GLY A 547 -6.48 -7.03 -21.06
CA GLY A 547 -5.86 -8.08 -20.24
C GLY A 547 -5.68 -7.73 -18.76
N PHE A 548 -5.86 -6.46 -18.37
CA PHE A 548 -5.86 -6.01 -16.97
C PHE A 548 -7.26 -5.56 -16.54
N VAL A 549 -7.97 -4.85 -17.41
CA VAL A 549 -9.36 -4.44 -17.22
C VAL A 549 -10.15 -4.73 -18.49
N ASN A 550 -11.25 -5.45 -18.36
CA ASN A 550 -12.16 -5.76 -19.45
C ASN A 550 -13.28 -4.72 -19.51
N LEU A 551 -13.16 -3.76 -20.41
CA LEU A 551 -14.17 -2.72 -20.62
C LEU A 551 -15.29 -3.26 -21.53
N HIS A 552 -16.49 -3.41 -21.00
CA HIS A 552 -17.65 -3.88 -21.76
C HIS A 552 -18.96 -3.25 -21.29
N ASP A 553 -19.95 -3.22 -22.18
CA ASP A 553 -21.35 -2.95 -21.85
C ASP A 553 -22.19 -4.22 -22.12
N GLY A 554 -22.54 -4.92 -21.05
CA GLY A 554 -23.23 -6.20 -21.12
C GLY A 554 -22.35 -7.27 -21.78
N SER A 555 -22.69 -7.64 -23.01
CA SER A 555 -21.91 -8.59 -23.82
C SER A 555 -21.10 -7.90 -24.92
N THR A 556 -21.12 -6.57 -24.98
CA THR A 556 -20.46 -5.79 -26.03
C THR A 556 -19.11 -5.30 -25.53
N PRO A 557 -17.97 -5.70 -26.12
CA PRO A 557 -16.67 -5.15 -25.76
C PRO A 557 -16.57 -3.68 -26.20
N LEU A 558 -15.90 -2.85 -25.39
CA LEU A 558 -15.66 -1.43 -25.66
C LEU A 558 -14.19 -1.22 -26.01
N ALA A 559 -13.92 -0.38 -27.00
CA ALA A 559 -12.56 0.06 -27.30
C ALA A 559 -12.10 1.11 -26.28
N TYR A 560 -10.79 1.14 -25.99
CA TYR A 560 -10.20 2.16 -25.12
C TYR A 560 -10.39 3.58 -25.70
N PRO A 561 -10.65 4.61 -24.88
CA PRO A 561 -10.90 5.98 -25.36
C PRO A 561 -9.67 6.60 -26.02
N LYS A 562 -9.89 7.41 -27.07
CA LYS A 562 -8.85 8.21 -27.74
C LYS A 562 -8.67 9.58 -27.09
N ALA A 563 -7.74 10.40 -27.59
CA ALA A 563 -7.54 11.77 -27.14
C ALA A 563 -8.85 12.58 -27.12
N GLY A 564 -9.17 13.17 -25.97
CA GLY A 564 -10.39 13.95 -25.74
C GLY A 564 -11.65 13.12 -25.47
N GLU A 565 -11.53 11.81 -25.34
CA GLU A 565 -12.63 10.88 -25.06
C GLU A 565 -12.52 10.29 -23.64
N VAL A 566 -13.66 9.95 -23.05
CA VAL A 566 -13.72 9.30 -21.74
C VAL A 566 -14.72 8.16 -21.75
N ILE A 567 -14.40 7.09 -21.02
CA ILE A 567 -15.35 6.06 -20.63
C ILE A 567 -15.62 6.19 -19.15
N LEU A 568 -16.88 6.35 -18.78
CA LEU A 568 -17.31 6.37 -17.38
C LEU A 568 -17.98 5.05 -17.03
N THR A 569 -17.87 4.65 -15.78
CA THR A 569 -18.74 3.58 -15.25
C THR A 569 -20.21 4.00 -15.32
N LYS A 570 -21.13 3.06 -15.60
CA LYS A 570 -22.57 3.36 -15.75
C LYS A 570 -23.15 4.17 -14.59
N LYS A 571 -22.84 3.77 -13.36
CA LYS A 571 -23.31 4.44 -12.15
C LYS A 571 -22.82 5.88 -12.05
N LEU A 572 -21.57 6.13 -12.42
CA LEU A 572 -20.99 7.47 -12.42
C LEU A 572 -21.69 8.37 -13.43
N ALA A 573 -21.90 7.89 -14.66
CA ALA A 573 -22.63 8.63 -15.70
C ALA A 573 -24.07 8.97 -15.27
N GLU A 574 -24.80 7.99 -14.69
CA GLU A 574 -26.16 8.21 -14.17
C GLU A 574 -26.21 9.21 -13.00
N THR A 575 -25.18 9.22 -12.15
CA THR A 575 -25.13 10.07 -10.94
C THR A 575 -24.80 11.51 -11.31
N VAL A 576 -23.88 11.69 -12.27
CA VAL A 576 -23.45 12.99 -12.79
C VAL A 576 -24.47 13.58 -13.78
N GLY A 577 -25.37 12.75 -14.32
CA GLY A 577 -26.45 13.17 -15.21
C GLY A 577 -26.03 13.31 -16.68
N VAL A 578 -25.03 12.56 -17.12
CA VAL A 578 -24.48 12.64 -18.48
C VAL A 578 -24.84 11.41 -19.32
N SER A 579 -25.10 11.63 -20.60
CA SER A 579 -25.40 10.60 -21.58
C SER A 579 -24.25 10.43 -22.57
N VAL A 580 -24.18 9.27 -23.22
CA VAL A 580 -23.18 9.02 -24.27
C VAL A 580 -23.33 10.07 -25.38
N GLY A 581 -22.23 10.76 -25.71
CA GLY A 581 -22.17 11.87 -26.64
C GLY A 581 -21.98 13.24 -25.97
N ASP A 582 -22.29 13.37 -24.68
CA ASP A 582 -22.16 14.62 -23.94
C ASP A 582 -20.70 14.98 -23.66
N VAL A 583 -20.42 16.27 -23.55
CA VAL A 583 -19.13 16.81 -23.11
C VAL A 583 -19.22 17.13 -21.62
N LEU A 584 -18.26 16.63 -20.86
CA LEU A 584 -18.16 16.79 -19.41
C LEU A 584 -16.76 17.25 -19.02
N THR A 585 -16.61 17.75 -17.80
CA THR A 585 -15.33 18.27 -17.31
C THR A 585 -14.76 17.34 -16.25
N LEU A 586 -13.51 16.93 -16.41
CA LEU A 586 -12.72 16.27 -15.37
C LEU A 586 -11.91 17.33 -14.66
N ARG A 587 -11.92 17.35 -13.33
CA ARG A 587 -11.19 18.32 -12.50
C ARG A 587 -10.33 17.61 -11.46
N ASP A 588 -9.06 17.98 -11.40
CA ASP A 588 -8.08 17.45 -10.45
C ASP A 588 -8.11 18.20 -9.11
N GLU A 589 -7.44 17.66 -8.10
CA GLU A 589 -7.32 18.24 -6.76
C GLU A 589 -6.68 19.64 -6.78
N ASP A 590 -5.77 19.89 -7.72
CA ASP A 590 -5.14 21.19 -7.99
C ASP A 590 -6.08 22.21 -8.68
N GLY A 591 -7.33 21.84 -8.95
CA GLY A 591 -8.32 22.69 -9.63
C GLY A 591 -8.14 22.82 -11.14
N LYS A 592 -7.12 22.16 -11.72
CA LYS A 592 -6.97 22.01 -13.18
C LYS A 592 -8.15 21.22 -13.75
N SER A 593 -8.55 21.53 -14.98
CA SER A 593 -9.71 20.87 -15.59
C SER A 593 -9.56 20.65 -17.09
N VAL A 594 -10.15 19.56 -17.60
CA VAL A 594 -10.16 19.19 -19.02
C VAL A 594 -11.56 18.79 -19.45
N GLN A 595 -11.96 19.23 -20.65
CA GLN A 595 -13.21 18.82 -21.27
C GLN A 595 -13.00 17.56 -22.09
N VAL A 596 -13.84 16.56 -21.84
CA VAL A 596 -13.81 15.26 -22.50
C VAL A 596 -15.20 14.85 -22.94
N ARG A 597 -15.27 14.08 -24.02
CA ARG A 597 -16.54 13.57 -24.55
C ARG A 597 -16.78 12.14 -24.07
N LEU A 598 -17.95 11.89 -23.50
CA LEU A 598 -18.36 10.54 -23.09
C LEU A 598 -18.67 9.68 -24.32
N ILE A 599 -17.84 8.67 -24.59
CA ILE A 599 -18.04 7.79 -25.76
C ILE A 599 -18.83 6.53 -25.46
N ALA A 600 -18.76 6.03 -24.22
CA ALA A 600 -19.42 4.82 -23.79
C ALA A 600 -19.51 4.77 -22.26
N THR A 601 -20.39 3.91 -21.75
CA THR A 601 -20.45 3.57 -20.33
C THR A 601 -20.09 2.10 -20.11
N ALA A 602 -19.14 1.84 -19.22
CA ALA A 602 -18.69 0.48 -18.91
C ALA A 602 -19.43 -0.12 -17.72
N ASP A 603 -19.66 -1.43 -17.76
CA ASP A 603 -20.09 -2.21 -16.61
C ASP A 603 -19.01 -2.20 -15.54
N ASN A 604 -19.39 -1.79 -14.33
CA ASN A 604 -18.55 -1.82 -13.15
C ASN A 604 -19.45 -1.84 -11.91
N TYR A 605 -19.29 -2.87 -11.09
CA TYR A 605 -20.19 -3.15 -9.96
C TYR A 605 -19.65 -2.63 -8.63
N PHE A 606 -18.37 -2.26 -8.56
CA PHE A 606 -17.73 -1.78 -7.34
C PHE A 606 -16.82 -0.58 -7.60
N TYR A 607 -17.03 0.51 -6.86
CA TYR A 607 -16.47 1.85 -7.09
C TYR A 607 -16.89 2.50 -8.42
N ASN A 608 -16.50 3.77 -8.58
CA ASN A 608 -16.75 4.56 -9.78
C ASN A 608 -15.41 4.88 -10.44
N TYR A 609 -15.28 4.54 -11.71
CA TYR A 609 -14.06 4.78 -12.49
C TYR A 609 -14.33 5.68 -13.70
N ALA A 610 -13.32 6.44 -14.06
CA ALA A 610 -13.19 7.16 -15.33
C ALA A 610 -11.93 6.66 -16.05
N TYR A 611 -12.04 6.31 -17.32
CA TYR A 611 -10.93 5.84 -18.14
C TYR A 611 -10.65 6.86 -19.25
N ILE A 612 -9.39 7.25 -19.40
CA ILE A 612 -8.91 8.15 -20.47
C ILE A 612 -7.55 7.66 -21.01
N CYS A 613 -7.13 8.12 -22.18
CA CYS A 613 -5.75 7.90 -22.65
C CYS A 613 -4.78 8.95 -22.08
N ASP A 614 -3.50 8.59 -22.04
CA ASP A 614 -2.43 9.48 -21.56
C ASP A 614 -2.39 10.81 -22.32
N GLU A 615 -2.67 10.81 -23.62
CA GLU A 615 -2.72 12.05 -24.43
C GLU A 615 -3.77 13.03 -23.90
N THR A 616 -4.91 12.53 -23.41
CA THR A 616 -5.96 13.36 -22.80
C THR A 616 -5.50 13.89 -21.44
N TYR A 617 -4.80 13.07 -20.66
CA TYR A 617 -4.24 13.47 -19.37
C TYR A 617 -3.18 14.57 -19.57
N THR A 618 -2.24 14.39 -20.51
CA THR A 618 -1.19 15.37 -20.84
C THR A 618 -1.75 16.70 -21.31
N GLN A 619 -2.83 16.70 -22.10
CA GLN A 619 -3.49 17.93 -22.55
C GLN A 619 -4.19 18.69 -21.41
N GLY A 620 -4.66 18.00 -20.39
CA GLY A 620 -5.46 18.58 -19.30
C GLY A 620 -4.68 18.95 -18.04
N PHE A 621 -3.79 18.06 -17.62
CA PHE A 621 -3.20 18.06 -16.27
C PHE A 621 -1.66 18.15 -16.28
N GLY A 622 -1.03 17.79 -17.40
CA GLY A 622 0.42 17.63 -17.55
C GLY A 622 0.80 16.15 -17.68
N GLU A 623 2.08 15.81 -17.59
CA GLU A 623 2.51 14.40 -17.72
C GLU A 623 1.91 13.50 -16.61
N PRO A 624 1.28 12.36 -16.96
CA PRO A 624 0.74 11.44 -15.97
C PRO A 624 1.86 10.81 -15.16
N LEU A 625 1.90 11.10 -13.85
CA LEU A 625 2.81 10.43 -12.91
C LEU A 625 2.33 9.00 -12.65
N LYS A 626 2.75 8.07 -13.52
CA LYS A 626 2.38 6.65 -13.41
C LYS A 626 3.08 6.00 -12.23
N LYS A 627 2.48 6.08 -11.05
CA LYS A 627 2.98 5.44 -9.83
C LYS A 627 2.37 4.07 -9.56
N THR A 628 1.40 3.62 -10.36
CA THR A 628 0.71 2.35 -10.12
C THR A 628 0.97 1.37 -11.26
N ALA A 629 1.33 0.13 -10.93
CA ALA A 629 1.40 -0.99 -11.86
C ALA A 629 0.24 -1.96 -11.60
N PHE A 630 -0.56 -2.27 -12.63
CA PHE A 630 -1.42 -3.44 -12.62
C PHE A 630 -0.61 -4.66 -13.03
N VAL A 631 -0.68 -5.72 -12.23
CA VAL A 631 0.12 -6.94 -12.41
C VAL A 631 -0.80 -8.15 -12.47
N VAL A 632 -0.59 -8.99 -13.48
CA VAL A 632 -1.16 -10.33 -13.60
C VAL A 632 -0.07 -11.32 -13.23
N LEU A 633 -0.35 -12.18 -12.26
CA LEU A 633 0.58 -13.18 -11.76
C LEU A 633 0.56 -14.42 -12.66
N ASN A 634 1.64 -15.21 -12.63
CA ASN A 634 1.59 -16.51 -13.27
C ASN A 634 0.62 -17.41 -12.50
N ALA A 635 -0.07 -18.31 -13.21
CA ALA A 635 -1.08 -19.19 -12.60
C ALA A 635 -0.57 -20.09 -11.45
N SER A 636 0.74 -20.28 -11.33
CA SER A 636 1.41 -21.05 -10.27
C SER A 636 1.85 -20.23 -9.06
N ASP A 637 1.84 -18.90 -9.15
CA ASP A 637 2.37 -18.02 -8.11
C ASP A 637 1.32 -17.76 -7.03
N ASP A 638 1.76 -17.74 -5.76
CA ASP A 638 0.90 -17.32 -4.65
C ASP A 638 0.85 -15.78 -4.55
N PRO A 639 -0.34 -15.15 -4.65
CA PRO A 639 -0.45 -13.69 -4.64
C PRO A 639 0.06 -13.02 -3.37
N TYR A 640 -0.07 -13.68 -2.22
CA TYR A 640 0.40 -13.13 -0.94
C TYR A 640 1.92 -13.15 -0.84
N THR A 641 2.56 -14.21 -1.30
CA THR A 641 4.03 -14.32 -1.36
C THR A 641 4.61 -13.30 -2.34
N ALA A 642 4.00 -13.11 -3.51
CA ALA A 642 4.42 -12.10 -4.47
C ALA A 642 4.28 -10.67 -3.92
N ALA A 643 3.14 -10.36 -3.28
CA ALA A 643 2.91 -9.08 -2.64
C ALA A 643 3.93 -8.78 -1.53
N ALA A 644 4.22 -9.77 -0.67
CA ALA A 644 5.22 -9.64 0.38
C ALA A 644 6.64 -9.40 -0.19
N GLY A 645 6.98 -10.03 -1.32
CA GLY A 645 8.24 -9.80 -2.01
C GLY A 645 8.35 -8.38 -2.57
N TRP A 646 7.27 -7.84 -3.16
CA TRP A 646 7.28 -6.46 -3.66
C TRP A 646 7.32 -5.42 -2.55
N MET A 647 6.63 -5.66 -1.43
CA MET A 647 6.66 -4.77 -0.25
C MET A 647 8.03 -4.69 0.44
N GLN A 648 9.00 -5.55 0.10
CA GLN A 648 10.36 -5.46 0.61
C GLN A 648 11.23 -4.45 -0.15
N ASN A 649 10.80 -3.99 -1.34
CA ASN A 649 11.51 -2.95 -2.05
C ASN A 649 11.15 -1.58 -1.46
N ASP A 650 12.15 -0.77 -1.15
CA ASP A 650 11.96 0.57 -0.57
C ASP A 650 11.12 1.50 -1.47
N ASP A 651 11.12 1.25 -2.78
CA ASP A 651 10.35 2.03 -3.76
C ASP A 651 8.83 1.72 -3.74
N VAL A 652 8.40 0.63 -3.11
CA VAL A 652 6.99 0.18 -3.10
C VAL A 652 6.28 0.66 -1.84
N VAL A 653 5.27 1.52 -2.02
CA VAL A 653 4.48 2.12 -0.93
C VAL A 653 3.32 1.22 -0.53
N ASN A 654 2.66 0.57 -1.49
CA ASN A 654 1.45 -0.20 -1.23
C ASN A 654 1.24 -1.31 -2.27
N VAL A 655 0.69 -2.45 -1.84
CA VAL A 655 0.25 -3.53 -2.73
C VAL A 655 -1.20 -3.88 -2.41
N SER A 656 -2.09 -3.72 -3.40
CA SER A 656 -3.50 -4.08 -3.28
C SER A 656 -3.79 -5.36 -4.07
N LEU A 657 -4.23 -6.41 -3.39
CA LEU A 657 -4.56 -7.69 -4.02
C LEU A 657 -6.04 -7.76 -4.41
N SER A 658 -6.32 -8.10 -5.67
CA SER A 658 -7.69 -8.30 -6.18
C SER A 658 -8.41 -9.44 -5.46
N ALA A 659 -7.69 -10.50 -5.08
CA ALA A 659 -8.24 -11.61 -4.30
C ALA A 659 -8.72 -11.16 -2.91
N GLU A 660 -8.00 -10.24 -2.28
CA GLU A 660 -8.39 -9.68 -0.98
C GLU A 660 -9.60 -8.75 -1.12
N LEU A 661 -9.60 -7.86 -2.12
CA LEU A 661 -10.76 -7.02 -2.45
C LEU A 661 -12.00 -7.88 -2.72
N LYS A 662 -11.87 -8.94 -3.50
CA LYS A 662 -12.94 -9.92 -3.77
C LYS A 662 -13.45 -10.59 -2.49
N SER A 663 -12.55 -11.00 -1.60
CA SER A 663 -12.93 -11.61 -0.31
C SER A 663 -13.66 -10.62 0.60
N ARG A 664 -13.18 -9.37 0.68
CA ARG A 664 -13.81 -8.28 1.43
C ARG A 664 -15.21 -7.99 0.91
N VAL A 665 -15.36 -7.79 -0.40
CA VAL A 665 -16.67 -7.55 -1.04
C VAL A 665 -17.58 -8.77 -0.89
N SER A 666 -17.09 -10.00 -1.08
CA SER A 666 -17.89 -11.22 -0.88
C SER A 666 -18.38 -11.36 0.56
N SER A 667 -17.54 -11.01 1.55
CA SER A 667 -17.91 -11.04 2.96
C SER A 667 -18.95 -9.99 3.31
N MET A 668 -18.85 -8.78 2.74
CA MET A 668 -19.89 -7.76 2.80
C MET A 668 -21.20 -8.29 2.21
N LEU A 669 -21.17 -8.92 1.03
CA LEU A 669 -22.39 -9.44 0.39
C LEU A 669 -23.02 -10.64 1.13
N LYS A 670 -22.24 -11.43 1.88
CA LYS A 670 -22.77 -12.51 2.73
C LYS A 670 -23.67 -11.98 3.85
N SER A 671 -23.53 -10.72 4.27
CA SER A 671 -24.46 -10.08 5.22
C SER A 671 -25.89 -10.07 4.72
N LEU A 672 -26.05 -9.89 3.41
CA LEU A 672 -27.34 -9.69 2.76
C LEU A 672 -28.14 -10.98 2.70
N ASP A 673 -27.49 -12.15 2.75
CA ASP A 673 -28.17 -13.45 2.87
C ASP A 673 -29.05 -13.51 4.15
N TYR A 674 -28.61 -12.90 5.24
CA TYR A 674 -29.40 -12.83 6.48
C TYR A 674 -30.59 -11.88 6.35
N ILE A 675 -30.43 -10.75 5.66
CA ILE A 675 -31.54 -9.81 5.38
C ILE A 675 -32.57 -10.48 4.47
N VAL A 676 -32.13 -11.20 3.44
CA VAL A 676 -32.99 -11.99 2.55
C VAL A 676 -33.73 -13.07 3.35
N LEU A 677 -33.05 -13.78 4.25
CA LEU A 677 -33.68 -14.76 5.13
C LEU A 677 -34.78 -14.12 5.99
N MET A 678 -34.53 -12.94 6.56
CA MET A 678 -35.53 -12.22 7.35
C MET A 678 -36.75 -11.84 6.51
N VAL A 679 -36.53 -11.29 5.30
CA VAL A 679 -37.61 -11.00 4.35
C VAL A 679 -38.40 -12.25 4.00
N LEU A 680 -37.73 -13.39 3.78
CA LEU A 680 -38.35 -14.67 3.47
C LEU A 680 -39.25 -15.16 4.60
N VAL A 681 -38.81 -15.04 5.86
CA VAL A 681 -39.62 -15.40 7.04
C VAL A 681 -40.87 -14.52 7.14
N CYS A 682 -40.75 -13.21 6.89
CA CYS A 682 -41.90 -12.30 6.88
C CYS A 682 -42.88 -12.62 5.74
N ALA A 683 -42.37 -12.93 4.55
CA ALA A 683 -43.19 -13.33 3.40
C ALA A 683 -43.92 -14.67 3.67
N ALA A 684 -43.24 -15.63 4.30
CA ALA A 684 -43.82 -16.91 4.71
C ALA A 684 -44.96 -16.73 5.75
N ALA A 685 -44.73 -15.90 6.76
CA ALA A 685 -45.74 -15.57 7.77
C ALA A 685 -46.98 -14.92 7.14
N LEU A 686 -46.78 -13.97 6.22
CA LEU A 686 -47.88 -13.35 5.48
C LEU A 686 -48.62 -14.38 4.61
N ALA A 687 -47.90 -15.23 3.89
CA ALA A 687 -48.48 -16.27 3.06
C ALA A 687 -49.38 -17.19 3.89
N PHE A 688 -48.90 -17.62 5.05
CA PHE A 688 -49.69 -18.44 5.97
C PHE A 688 -50.99 -17.75 6.38
N VAL A 689 -50.94 -16.48 6.81
CA VAL A 689 -52.13 -15.72 7.24
C VAL A 689 -53.14 -15.53 6.11
N VAL A 690 -52.66 -15.14 4.93
CA VAL A 690 -53.49 -14.89 3.74
C VAL A 690 -54.16 -16.18 3.28
N LEU A 691 -53.38 -17.25 3.09
CA LEU A 691 -53.88 -18.55 2.67
C LEU A 691 -54.86 -19.12 3.70
N TYR A 692 -54.52 -19.05 4.99
CA TYR A 692 -55.39 -19.51 6.06
C TYR A 692 -56.76 -18.83 5.99
N ASN A 693 -56.78 -17.51 5.85
CA ASN A 693 -58.04 -16.78 5.80
C ASN A 693 -58.87 -17.13 4.56
N LEU A 694 -58.23 -17.22 3.39
CA LEU A 694 -58.92 -17.55 2.14
C LEU A 694 -59.48 -18.98 2.13
N ILE A 695 -58.70 -19.95 2.64
CA ILE A 695 -59.12 -21.34 2.78
C ILE A 695 -60.23 -21.47 3.83
N ASN A 696 -60.14 -20.72 4.93
CA ASN A 696 -61.18 -20.67 5.95
C ASN A 696 -62.53 -20.23 5.37
N ILE A 697 -62.51 -19.14 4.60
CA ILE A 697 -63.70 -18.63 3.91
C ILE A 697 -64.24 -19.70 2.93
N ASN A 698 -63.36 -20.41 2.20
CA ASN A 698 -63.76 -21.51 1.32
C ASN A 698 -64.53 -22.62 2.03
N ILE A 699 -63.98 -23.11 3.15
CA ILE A 699 -64.60 -24.18 3.92
C ILE A 699 -65.96 -23.73 4.49
N ILE A 700 -66.06 -22.49 5.00
CA ILE A 700 -67.29 -21.97 5.60
C ILE A 700 -68.38 -21.79 4.53
N GLU A 701 -68.07 -21.22 3.36
CA GLU A 701 -69.03 -21.05 2.27
C GLU A 701 -69.58 -22.39 1.76
N ARG A 702 -68.76 -23.44 1.78
CA ARG A 702 -69.11 -24.78 1.32
C ARG A 702 -69.53 -25.72 2.44
N LYS A 703 -69.78 -25.22 3.65
CA LYS A 703 -70.07 -26.07 4.81
C LYS A 703 -71.23 -27.04 4.53
N ARG A 704 -72.30 -26.57 3.88
CA ARG A 704 -73.44 -27.42 3.47
C ARG A 704 -73.08 -28.42 2.37
N GLU A 705 -72.33 -28.01 1.35
CA GLU A 705 -71.86 -28.94 0.29
C GLU A 705 -70.99 -30.06 0.90
N ILE A 706 -70.11 -29.71 1.84
CA ILE A 706 -69.26 -30.64 2.58
C ILE A 706 -70.10 -31.59 3.46
N ALA A 707 -71.10 -31.06 4.17
CA ALA A 707 -72.01 -31.87 4.98
C ALA A 707 -72.80 -32.87 4.13
N THR A 708 -73.33 -32.45 2.98
CA THR A 708 -74.04 -33.34 2.03
C THR A 708 -73.13 -34.44 1.48
N LEU A 709 -71.88 -34.13 1.13
CA LEU A 709 -70.91 -35.14 0.69
C LEU A 709 -70.62 -36.17 1.80
N LYS A 710 -70.52 -35.73 3.05
CA LYS A 710 -70.35 -36.63 4.19
C LYS A 710 -71.57 -37.53 4.42
N VAL A 711 -72.78 -37.00 4.29
CA VAL A 711 -74.04 -37.79 4.37
C VAL A 711 -74.14 -38.82 3.24
N LEU A 712 -73.62 -38.49 2.05
CA LEU A 712 -73.53 -39.40 0.90
C LEU A 712 -72.44 -40.49 1.04
N GLY A 713 -71.71 -40.54 2.16
CA GLY A 713 -70.72 -41.58 2.46
C GLY A 713 -69.30 -41.31 1.98
N PHE A 714 -68.98 -40.08 1.52
CA PHE A 714 -67.61 -39.74 1.12
C PHE A 714 -66.64 -39.83 2.31
N HIS A 715 -65.47 -40.40 2.06
CA HIS A 715 -64.44 -40.60 3.07
C HIS A 715 -63.72 -39.27 3.39
N ARG A 716 -63.12 -39.17 4.59
CA ARG A 716 -62.43 -37.94 5.04
C ARG A 716 -61.37 -37.43 4.06
N GLY A 717 -60.68 -38.32 3.35
CA GLY A 717 -59.71 -37.97 2.32
C GLY A 717 -60.35 -37.43 1.03
N GLU A 718 -61.46 -38.02 0.60
CA GLU A 718 -62.18 -37.64 -0.61
C GLU A 718 -62.86 -36.27 -0.46
N THR A 719 -63.47 -36.01 0.72
CA THR A 719 -64.05 -34.70 1.02
C THR A 719 -62.98 -33.60 1.06
N ALA A 720 -61.82 -33.90 1.67
CA ALA A 720 -60.69 -32.95 1.72
C ALA A 720 -60.11 -32.69 0.32
N ALA A 721 -59.89 -33.73 -0.48
CA ALA A 721 -59.37 -33.61 -1.84
C ALA A 721 -60.32 -32.80 -2.74
N TYR A 722 -61.63 -32.96 -2.58
CA TYR A 722 -62.62 -32.17 -3.32
C TYR A 722 -62.48 -30.67 -3.06
N VAL A 723 -62.37 -30.27 -1.78
CA VAL A 723 -62.27 -28.85 -1.39
C VAL A 723 -60.89 -28.28 -1.75
N PHE A 724 -59.82 -28.99 -1.42
CA PHE A 724 -58.45 -28.51 -1.63
C PHE A 724 -58.03 -28.48 -3.10
N ARG A 725 -58.63 -29.30 -3.98
CA ARG A 725 -58.27 -29.24 -5.40
C ARG A 725 -58.52 -27.87 -6.01
N GLU A 726 -59.57 -27.17 -5.58
CA GLU A 726 -59.81 -25.80 -6.03
C GLU A 726 -58.73 -24.84 -5.52
N ASN A 727 -58.35 -24.95 -4.25
CA ASN A 727 -57.29 -24.14 -3.65
C ASN A 727 -55.98 -24.35 -4.39
N ILE A 728 -55.60 -25.59 -4.69
CA ILE A 728 -54.37 -25.90 -5.44
C ILE A 728 -54.39 -25.27 -6.85
N VAL A 729 -55.52 -25.32 -7.56
CA VAL A 729 -55.64 -24.69 -8.89
C VAL A 729 -55.55 -23.17 -8.80
N LEU A 730 -56.22 -22.57 -7.80
CA LEU A 730 -56.15 -21.13 -7.56
C LEU A 730 -54.76 -20.69 -7.11
N THR A 731 -54.07 -21.52 -6.32
CA THR A 731 -52.67 -21.31 -5.94
C THR A 731 -51.77 -21.38 -7.15
N ALA A 732 -51.98 -22.32 -8.08
CA ALA A 732 -51.22 -22.40 -9.32
C ALA A 732 -51.40 -21.14 -10.18
N LEU A 733 -52.65 -20.68 -10.37
CA LEU A 733 -52.95 -19.45 -11.11
C LEU A 733 -52.37 -18.22 -10.39
N GLY A 734 -52.50 -18.16 -9.07
CA GLY A 734 -51.93 -17.12 -8.23
C GLY A 734 -50.41 -17.05 -8.34
N ALA A 735 -49.72 -18.18 -8.23
CA ALA A 735 -48.27 -18.26 -8.37
C ALA A 735 -47.81 -17.83 -9.77
N LEU A 736 -48.50 -18.26 -10.83
CA LEU A 736 -48.22 -17.83 -12.20
C LEU A 736 -48.40 -16.33 -12.40
N CYS A 737 -49.48 -15.73 -11.87
CA CYS A 737 -49.67 -14.28 -11.87
C CYS A 737 -48.69 -13.55 -10.93
N GLY A 738 -48.21 -14.23 -9.89
CA GLY A 738 -47.25 -13.72 -8.94
C GLY A 738 -45.85 -13.54 -9.52
N ILE A 739 -45.50 -14.29 -10.58
CA ILE A 739 -44.21 -14.14 -11.28
C ILE A 739 -44.02 -12.73 -11.87
N PRO A 740 -44.91 -12.22 -12.76
CA PRO A 740 -44.76 -10.87 -13.28
C PRO A 740 -44.91 -9.79 -12.19
N MET A 741 -45.77 -10.03 -11.19
CA MET A 741 -45.90 -9.13 -10.03
C MET A 741 -44.59 -9.06 -9.22
N GLY A 742 -43.94 -10.20 -9.00
CA GLY A 742 -42.66 -10.32 -8.31
C GLY A 742 -41.52 -9.68 -9.08
N LEU A 743 -41.48 -9.84 -10.40
CA LEU A 743 -40.49 -9.18 -11.25
C LEU A 743 -40.62 -7.66 -11.20
N TRP A 744 -41.85 -7.15 -11.25
CA TRP A 744 -42.11 -5.73 -11.12
C TRP A 744 -41.72 -5.21 -9.73
N LEU A 745 -42.13 -5.93 -8.67
CA LEU A 745 -41.83 -5.56 -7.30
C LEU A 745 -40.32 -5.60 -7.01
N HIS A 746 -39.62 -6.63 -7.49
CA HIS A 746 -38.17 -6.76 -7.37
C HIS A 746 -37.46 -5.58 -8.04
N ARG A 747 -37.79 -5.25 -9.29
CA ARG A 747 -37.22 -4.09 -9.99
C ARG A 747 -37.47 -2.78 -9.24
N PHE A 748 -38.69 -2.61 -8.72
CA PHE A 748 -39.04 -1.44 -7.93
C PHE A 748 -38.20 -1.36 -6.64
N VAL A 749 -38.07 -2.46 -5.88
CA VAL A 749 -37.25 -2.50 -4.67
C VAL A 749 -35.78 -2.21 -5.00
N MET A 750 -35.22 -2.82 -6.04
CA MET A 750 -33.83 -2.58 -6.45
C MET A 750 -33.60 -1.11 -6.87
N SER A 751 -34.60 -0.43 -7.44
CA SER A 751 -34.48 1.00 -7.77
C SER A 751 -34.44 1.92 -6.54
N CYS A 752 -34.95 1.45 -5.40
CA CYS A 752 -34.87 2.17 -4.13
C CYS A 752 -33.56 1.93 -3.38
N ILE A 753 -32.84 0.84 -3.69
CA ILE A 753 -31.53 0.52 -3.10
C ILE A 753 -30.46 1.26 -3.92
N ARG A 754 -30.08 2.46 -3.46
CA ARG A 754 -29.01 3.26 -4.07
C ARG A 754 -27.83 3.35 -3.12
N ILE A 755 -26.79 2.58 -3.40
CA ILE A 755 -25.49 2.72 -2.74
C ILE A 755 -24.57 3.48 -3.70
N ASP A 756 -23.78 4.41 -3.17
CA ASP A 756 -22.93 5.29 -3.97
C ASP A 756 -21.77 4.55 -4.65
N MET A 757 -21.22 3.53 -3.98
CA MET A 757 -20.05 2.78 -4.43
C MET A 757 -20.39 1.47 -5.16
N VAL A 758 -21.66 1.07 -5.25
CA VAL A 758 -22.05 -0.25 -5.78
C VAL A 758 -23.15 -0.12 -6.82
N THR A 759 -22.97 -0.81 -7.94
CA THR A 759 -24.00 -0.97 -8.97
C THR A 759 -24.56 -2.38 -8.89
N PHE A 760 -25.88 -2.51 -8.81
CA PHE A 760 -26.54 -3.81 -8.76
C PHE A 760 -27.02 -4.23 -10.14
N ARG A 761 -26.68 -5.45 -10.56
CA ARG A 761 -27.27 -6.06 -11.75
C ARG A 761 -28.64 -6.59 -11.39
N VAL A 762 -29.70 -5.90 -11.79
CA VAL A 762 -31.09 -6.31 -11.51
C VAL A 762 -31.44 -7.57 -12.31
N HIS A 763 -31.26 -8.73 -11.69
CA HIS A 763 -31.43 -10.04 -12.30
C HIS A 763 -32.09 -11.01 -11.32
N VAL A 764 -32.98 -11.85 -11.86
CA VAL A 764 -33.62 -12.95 -11.13
C VAL A 764 -33.23 -14.25 -11.83
N ALA A 765 -32.55 -15.13 -11.10
CA ALA A 765 -32.08 -16.39 -11.64
C ALA A 765 -33.26 -17.30 -12.03
N PRO A 766 -33.14 -18.11 -13.09
CA PRO A 766 -34.17 -19.07 -13.47
C PRO A 766 -34.61 -20.00 -12.33
N GLN A 767 -33.68 -20.34 -11.43
CA GLN A 767 -33.90 -21.20 -10.27
C GLN A 767 -34.83 -20.54 -9.24
N THR A 768 -34.76 -19.21 -9.09
CA THR A 768 -35.58 -18.45 -8.15
C THR A 768 -37.07 -18.55 -8.47
N TYR A 769 -37.45 -18.60 -9.74
CA TYR A 769 -38.85 -18.85 -10.12
C TYR A 769 -39.32 -20.23 -9.67
N ALA A 770 -38.46 -21.24 -9.80
CA ALA A 770 -38.77 -22.60 -9.35
C ALA A 770 -38.90 -22.66 -7.83
N TYR A 771 -37.96 -22.07 -7.08
CA TYR A 771 -38.02 -22.03 -5.62
C TYR A 771 -39.25 -21.28 -5.11
N ALA A 772 -39.55 -20.11 -5.66
CA ALA A 772 -40.73 -19.34 -5.27
C ALA A 772 -42.01 -20.13 -5.55
N MET A 773 -42.12 -20.79 -6.71
CA MET A 773 -43.29 -21.60 -7.05
C MET A 773 -43.43 -22.80 -6.11
N VAL A 774 -42.37 -23.58 -5.91
CA VAL A 774 -42.38 -24.74 -5.00
C VAL A 774 -42.74 -24.31 -3.58
N LEU A 775 -42.13 -23.25 -3.07
CA LEU A 775 -42.35 -22.78 -1.71
C LEU A 775 -43.78 -22.25 -1.51
N THR A 776 -44.36 -21.56 -2.50
CA THR A 776 -45.78 -21.18 -2.49
C THR A 776 -46.70 -22.41 -2.40
N PHE A 777 -46.41 -23.48 -3.15
CA PHE A 777 -47.18 -24.73 -3.03
C PHE A 777 -46.96 -25.41 -1.68
N VAL A 778 -45.74 -25.43 -1.14
CA VAL A 778 -45.45 -25.96 0.18
C VAL A 778 -46.27 -25.24 1.25
N PHE A 779 -46.34 -23.90 1.21
CA PHE A 779 -47.18 -23.13 2.13
C PHE A 779 -48.67 -23.42 1.95
N ALA A 780 -49.16 -23.49 0.71
CA ALA A 780 -50.56 -23.82 0.45
C ALA A 780 -50.93 -25.21 1.00
N ILE A 781 -50.09 -26.21 0.76
CA ILE A 781 -50.29 -27.58 1.26
C ILE A 781 -50.21 -27.63 2.79
N ALA A 782 -49.26 -26.91 3.40
CA ALA A 782 -49.14 -26.84 4.85
C ALA A 782 -50.40 -26.24 5.50
N VAL A 783 -50.94 -25.17 4.93
CA VAL A 783 -52.18 -24.55 5.40
C VAL A 783 -53.39 -25.45 5.15
N ASP A 784 -53.50 -26.08 3.99
CA ASP A 784 -54.57 -27.04 3.69
C ASP A 784 -54.53 -28.23 4.68
N LEU A 785 -53.33 -28.76 4.98
CA LEU A 785 -53.15 -29.83 5.97
C LEU A 785 -53.58 -29.40 7.37
N PHE A 786 -53.23 -28.18 7.77
CA PHE A 786 -53.69 -27.59 9.03
C PHE A 786 -55.22 -27.46 9.06
N MET A 787 -55.82 -26.98 7.98
CA MET A 787 -57.26 -26.76 7.83
C MET A 787 -58.08 -28.04 7.65
N ARG A 788 -57.43 -29.17 7.33
CA ARG A 788 -58.07 -30.48 7.23
C ARG A 788 -58.82 -30.86 8.52
N ARG A 789 -58.29 -30.48 9.70
CA ARG A 789 -58.96 -30.68 10.99
C ARG A 789 -60.33 -29.99 11.06
N LYS A 790 -60.43 -28.79 10.49
CA LYS A 790 -61.68 -28.01 10.45
C LYS A 790 -62.72 -28.64 9.51
N LEU A 791 -62.28 -29.17 8.36
CA LEU A 791 -63.12 -29.94 7.45
C LEU A 791 -63.70 -31.21 8.12
N THR A 792 -62.87 -31.95 8.86
CA THR A 792 -63.35 -33.14 9.57
C THR A 792 -64.37 -32.82 10.65
N ALA A 793 -64.29 -31.64 11.28
CA ALA A 793 -65.19 -31.18 12.33
C ALA A 793 -66.56 -30.67 11.84
N VAL A 794 -66.79 -30.55 10.52
CA VAL A 794 -68.10 -30.15 9.97
C VAL A 794 -69.16 -31.21 10.29
N ASP A 795 -70.23 -30.80 10.98
CA ASP A 795 -71.37 -31.63 11.34
C ASP A 795 -72.20 -32.03 10.10
N MET A 796 -72.60 -33.29 10.04
CA MET A 796 -73.47 -33.82 8.99
C MET A 796 -74.90 -33.28 9.13
N ALA A 797 -75.36 -32.98 10.35
CA ALA A 797 -76.71 -32.47 10.61
C ALA A 797 -76.96 -31.08 9.98
N ASP A 798 -75.91 -30.32 9.68
CA ASP A 798 -76.04 -29.00 9.04
C ASP A 798 -76.53 -29.07 7.58
N SER A 799 -76.50 -30.23 6.92
CA SER A 799 -77.14 -30.40 5.60
C SER A 799 -78.67 -30.50 5.69
N LEU A 800 -79.21 -30.79 6.87
CA LEU A 800 -80.65 -31.02 7.10
C LEU A 800 -81.38 -29.77 7.64
N LYS A 801 -80.66 -28.73 8.09
CA LYS A 801 -81.27 -27.47 8.51
C LYS A 801 -81.78 -26.71 7.28
N SER A 802 -83.10 -26.70 7.10
CA SER A 802 -83.81 -26.01 6.02
C SER A 802 -83.53 -24.51 6.00
N VAL A 803 -83.70 -23.91 4.82
CA VAL A 803 -83.75 -22.46 4.63
C VAL A 803 -85.15 -22.00 5.03
N GLU A 804 -85.38 -21.85 6.33
CA GLU A 804 -86.48 -21.03 6.84
C GLU A 804 -85.91 -19.85 7.62
#